data_AF-A0A7X7YX61-F1
#
_entry.id   AF-A0A7X7YX61-F1
#
_cell.length_a   1.000
_cell.length_b   1.000
_cell.length_c   1.000
_cell.angle_alpha   90.00
_cell.angle_beta   90.00
_cell.angle_gamma   90.00
#
_symmetry.space_group_name_H-M   'P 1'
#
loop_
_entity.id
_entity.type
_entity.pdbx_description
1 polymer ?
#
loop_
_entity_poly.entity_id
_entity_poly.type
_entity_poly.pdbx_seq_one_letter_code
_entity_poly.pdbx_strand_id
1 'polypeptide(L)'
;MGIWRWLKRARDGAETTRPVPSLEPLEPRVLFSADGTGIEPVLPADVQPAYATVVPSDFTSAGDTHAASLDLAGLHLVDSDAANLAGQIVYLDFDGAKDVTYRGPVAVGPFDLPAFSLDGTALAGREQVVIDEILSQLRQVFAGSGVLFTTVSPCDGQAFSTIYIGGDGSAFYGYGRFFGLAEGVDVGNRDRRDNGVVFAAEVLSGVRSDDEYCSAIAAVIAHEVGHLLGCEHTGGQAAGLLDRVAYHQGDATSKGLGSSFVHQYLTKTAYDFFTSQFGPSEIGAYLGPVDDADYGNRYVLEGSCDEDRPNLSAGKPQDSPWGNADAHYWAHDAAFNRIFNDGYRSQDSAVNRAYKYFTGGFGLTGIYDAGWGAYAVQGEGIVYKYEADAKETAYYWLGHVAHLLEDMTLPAHAHADPHGLDDWWNPYDEYETYTASYSDWTSYWAGAEANWKQWAYPAETPDQTSPTGDIRSPSQIPQFSSEITVPLYGLFYETASLADNFDSDDANGQVDLGTRRAGGLTAAECQQIGDTMMIWAVKAVAELFRYFYSMVDSQSPPTVTLDDFSADLGRPSQKGGTFDATASAADSVSGVDQDGYHFITWRWNGSAWADETDWGACAGQASIGALADGLYRIEVRVENGAGDVGSSGYHYFYVDEVSPAGPCGMTVESFTVSGAGATPGRGVMLSGFSGQAQGTGDDSMVKIVAGLRDSQGNWTGSEPIVISSLAPNADWQAWSAGVAMLYAPFVTGAYHVWVQAVPTFSDAEAIGQFKQTQAADGDQSHVKCGTAVYVDAGALCPVYRFWSPISSDHFYTLNEAERDKLIVEYSHAWVYEGVAFYANFDSSQPQVAPVYRFWSDVSLGHFYTMDPVERDKLINEYPGVWTYEGVAFYSYAAGSNPVGSRAVYRFWSPTVSTHFYTTDEDERDKLLNEYSHVWIYEGIAWYTDDV
;
A
#
# COMPACT_ATOMS: atom_id res chain seq x y z
N MET A 1 3.56 -35.10 4.43
CA MET A 1 3.75 -34.45 3.11
C MET A 1 5.14 -34.70 2.48
N GLY A 2 6.14 -35.18 3.22
CA GLY A 2 7.54 -35.34 2.76
C GLY A 2 7.70 -36.19 1.50
N ILE A 3 6.96 -37.29 1.36
CA ILE A 3 7.02 -38.14 0.16
C ILE A 3 6.76 -37.32 -1.13
N TRP A 4 5.81 -36.40 -1.13
CA TRP A 4 5.52 -35.52 -2.29
C TRP A 4 6.63 -34.49 -2.56
N ARG A 5 7.39 -34.07 -1.54
CA ARG A 5 8.58 -33.22 -1.72
C ARG A 5 9.74 -34.01 -2.36
N TRP A 6 9.98 -35.23 -1.88
CA TRP A 6 10.98 -36.13 -2.46
C TRP A 6 10.63 -36.47 -3.92
N LEU A 7 9.37 -36.80 -4.20
CA LEU A 7 8.87 -37.11 -5.55
C LEU A 7 9.05 -35.96 -6.54
N LYS A 8 8.92 -34.70 -6.08
CA LYS A 8 9.22 -33.53 -6.91
C LYS A 8 10.71 -33.50 -7.30
N ARG A 9 11.62 -33.69 -6.33
CA ARG A 9 13.08 -33.70 -6.58
C ARG A 9 13.57 -34.92 -7.37
N ALA A 10 12.97 -36.09 -7.19
CA ALA A 10 13.36 -37.33 -7.90
C ALA A 10 13.14 -37.22 -9.43
N ARG A 11 12.19 -36.39 -9.86
CA ARG A 11 11.96 -36.02 -11.27
C ARG A 11 13.01 -35.07 -11.84
N ASP A 12 13.68 -34.29 -10.98
CA ASP A 12 14.51 -33.14 -11.37
C ASP A 12 16.03 -33.46 -11.39
N GLY A 13 16.44 -34.68 -11.02
CA GLY A 13 17.70 -35.29 -11.47
C GLY A 13 19.03 -34.73 -10.92
N ALA A 14 19.03 -34.06 -9.77
CA ALA A 14 20.23 -33.44 -9.20
C ALA A 14 21.08 -34.38 -8.32
N GLU A 15 22.20 -34.91 -8.84
CA GLU A 15 23.21 -35.62 -8.05
C GLU A 15 24.01 -34.66 -7.13
N THR A 16 24.03 -34.92 -5.82
CA THR A 16 25.10 -34.43 -4.91
C THR A 16 25.44 -35.52 -3.90
N THR A 17 26.73 -35.70 -3.59
CA THR A 17 27.26 -36.80 -2.77
C THR A 17 27.68 -36.35 -1.37
N ARG A 18 27.55 -37.24 -0.36
CA ARG A 18 27.87 -36.95 1.05
C ARG A 18 28.92 -37.92 1.64
N PRO A 19 29.86 -37.38 2.45
CA PRO A 19 30.50 -38.06 3.58
C PRO A 19 30.25 -37.32 4.93
N VAL A 20 30.63 -37.95 6.06
CA VAL A 20 30.39 -37.55 7.49
C VAL A 20 31.40 -38.31 8.40
N PRO A 21 31.48 -38.20 9.77
CA PRO A 21 30.66 -37.47 10.79
C PRO A 21 31.43 -36.73 11.93
N SER A 22 30.71 -36.00 12.81
CA SER A 22 30.78 -36.07 14.31
C SER A 22 29.88 -35.00 14.98
N LEU A 23 29.62 -35.08 16.31
CA LEU A 23 28.53 -34.37 17.03
C LEU A 23 28.93 -33.74 18.39
N GLU A 24 28.43 -32.50 18.64
CA GLU A 24 27.85 -31.95 19.90
C GLU A 24 28.64 -31.99 21.26
N PRO A 25 28.09 -31.56 22.44
CA PRO A 25 27.71 -30.18 22.84
C PRO A 25 28.12 -29.80 24.30
N LEU A 26 27.63 -28.67 24.88
CA LEU A 26 27.11 -28.52 26.28
C LEU A 26 26.67 -27.05 26.65
N GLU A 27 25.75 -26.89 27.62
CA GLU A 27 25.08 -25.62 28.06
C GLU A 27 25.33 -25.26 29.58
N PRO A 28 24.44 -24.67 30.45
CA PRO A 28 23.28 -23.70 30.36
C PRO A 28 23.13 -22.63 31.53
N ARG A 29 22.02 -21.82 31.57
CA ARG A 29 21.28 -21.17 32.74
C ARG A 29 21.69 -19.75 33.26
N VAL A 30 20.85 -18.85 33.89
CA VAL A 30 19.37 -18.69 34.16
C VAL A 30 18.96 -17.25 34.68
N LEU A 31 17.69 -16.85 34.43
CA LEU A 31 16.75 -15.76 34.93
C LEU A 31 17.01 -14.87 36.21
N PHE A 32 16.51 -13.60 36.24
CA PHE A 32 15.27 -13.09 36.95
C PHE A 32 15.17 -11.56 37.32
N SER A 33 13.94 -10.95 37.19
CA SER A 33 13.27 -9.91 38.07
C SER A 33 13.84 -8.46 38.22
N ALA A 34 13.11 -7.38 38.66
CA ALA A 34 11.76 -6.80 38.40
C ALA A 34 11.58 -5.37 39.05
N ASP A 35 10.53 -4.61 38.65
CA ASP A 35 9.75 -3.51 39.33
C ASP A 35 10.33 -2.11 39.73
N GLY A 36 9.49 -1.05 39.60
CA GLY A 36 9.64 0.30 40.23
C GLY A 36 8.81 1.47 39.61
N THR A 37 8.24 2.42 40.39
CA THR A 37 7.26 3.44 39.89
C THR A 37 7.28 4.86 40.56
N GLY A 38 7.04 5.93 39.77
CA GLY A 38 5.99 6.97 40.07
C GLY A 38 6.31 8.46 40.43
N ILE A 39 5.35 9.34 40.07
CA ILE A 39 4.84 10.60 40.73
C ILE A 39 5.36 12.01 40.27
N GLU A 40 4.43 12.99 40.24
CA GLU A 40 4.44 14.45 39.85
C GLU A 40 3.12 15.13 40.42
N PRO A 41 2.67 16.41 40.19
CA PRO A 41 3.20 17.67 39.58
C PRO A 41 2.96 18.96 40.44
N VAL A 42 2.92 20.22 39.87
CA VAL A 42 1.96 21.37 40.16
C VAL A 42 2.34 22.77 39.52
N LEU A 43 1.34 23.66 39.29
CA LEU A 43 1.33 25.04 38.66
C LEU A 43 0.66 26.12 39.61
N PRO A 44 0.11 27.33 39.25
CA PRO A 44 0.03 28.21 38.04
C PRO A 44 0.15 29.78 38.31
N ALA A 45 -0.34 30.68 37.40
CA ALA A 45 -1.23 31.88 37.64
C ALA A 45 -0.93 33.33 37.07
N ASP A 46 -1.91 33.86 36.28
CA ASP A 46 -2.61 35.19 36.23
C ASP A 46 -2.02 36.60 35.86
N VAL A 47 -2.83 37.45 35.14
CA VAL A 47 -3.31 38.87 35.47
C VAL A 47 -3.86 39.73 34.27
N GLN A 48 -4.84 40.65 34.52
CA GLN A 48 -5.55 41.64 33.60
C GLN A 48 -6.08 42.91 34.41
N PRO A 49 -6.98 43.90 34.01
CA PRO A 49 -7.72 44.28 32.76
C PRO A 49 -7.93 45.85 32.44
N ALA A 50 -8.91 46.25 31.57
CA ALA A 50 -9.72 47.54 31.41
C ALA A 50 -9.39 48.60 30.27
N TYR A 51 -10.29 49.45 29.66
CA TYR A 51 -11.78 49.51 29.40
C TYR A 51 -12.23 50.68 28.41
N ALA A 52 -13.43 50.57 27.75
CA ALA A 52 -14.41 51.60 27.22
C ALA A 52 -14.28 52.38 25.86
N THR A 53 -15.25 52.30 24.89
CA THR A 53 -16.56 53.01 24.63
C THR A 53 -16.61 54.48 24.10
N VAL A 54 -16.86 54.73 22.79
CA VAL A 54 -17.57 55.93 22.19
C VAL A 54 -18.12 55.70 20.76
N VAL A 55 -19.38 56.10 20.48
CA VAL A 55 -19.93 56.37 19.12
C VAL A 55 -20.72 57.69 19.06
N PRO A 56 -20.58 58.50 17.98
CA PRO A 56 -21.62 59.45 17.55
C PRO A 56 -21.92 59.46 16.03
N SER A 57 -22.98 60.16 15.61
CA SER A 57 -23.51 60.20 14.22
C SER A 57 -23.63 61.62 13.63
N ASP A 58 -23.61 61.76 12.29
CA ASP A 58 -24.70 62.37 11.48
C ASP A 58 -24.32 62.78 10.04
N PHE A 59 -25.17 62.36 9.09
CA PHE A 59 -25.52 62.91 7.76
C PHE A 59 -24.72 64.06 7.11
N THR A 60 -24.42 63.92 5.81
CA THR A 60 -25.23 64.57 4.72
C THR A 60 -24.86 64.04 3.32
N SER A 61 -25.74 64.26 2.33
CA SER A 61 -25.63 63.71 0.97
C SER A 61 -25.62 64.78 -0.12
N ALA A 62 -24.70 64.70 -1.10
CA ALA A 62 -24.86 65.31 -2.43
C ALA A 62 -23.83 64.79 -3.46
N GLY A 63 -24.31 64.13 -4.52
CA GLY A 63 -23.76 64.21 -5.87
C GLY A 63 -22.33 63.73 -6.16
N ASP A 64 -22.17 62.44 -6.40
CA ASP A 64 -21.93 61.94 -7.78
C ASP A 64 -22.32 60.46 -7.89
N THR A 65 -22.93 60.05 -9.01
CA THR A 65 -23.38 58.66 -9.22
C THR A 65 -22.33 57.83 -9.94
N HIS A 66 -21.19 57.63 -9.27
CA HIS A 66 -20.43 56.39 -9.44
C HIS A 66 -20.84 55.46 -8.29
N ALA A 67 -21.35 54.28 -8.61
CA ALA A 67 -21.52 53.24 -7.60
C ALA A 67 -20.13 52.89 -7.05
N ALA A 68 -19.95 52.95 -5.74
CA ALA A 68 -18.71 52.53 -5.11
C ALA A 68 -18.54 51.02 -5.33
N SER A 69 -17.44 50.61 -5.95
CA SER A 69 -17.03 49.21 -5.97
C SER A 69 -16.72 48.78 -4.53
N LEU A 70 -17.52 47.87 -3.99
CA LEU A 70 -17.22 47.21 -2.73
C LEU A 70 -16.06 46.24 -2.97
N ASP A 71 -14.86 46.74 -2.71
CA ASP A 71 -13.59 46.04 -2.92
C ASP A 71 -13.19 45.37 -1.59
N LEU A 72 -13.47 44.07 -1.49
CA LEU A 72 -13.20 43.25 -0.31
C LEU A 72 -12.19 42.16 -0.71
N ALA A 73 -11.13 41.98 0.06
CA ALA A 73 -10.06 41.04 -0.26
C ALA A 73 -10.63 39.61 -0.47
N GLY A 74 -10.36 39.04 -1.65
CA GLY A 74 -10.84 37.71 -2.04
C GLY A 74 -12.33 37.59 -2.40
N LEU A 75 -13.10 38.69 -2.36
CA LEU A 75 -14.55 38.69 -2.64
C LEU A 75 -14.92 39.67 -3.77
N HIS A 76 -15.95 39.34 -4.53
CA HIS A 76 -16.55 40.24 -5.53
C HIS A 76 -18.07 40.27 -5.40
N LEU A 77 -18.66 41.46 -5.50
CA LEU A 77 -20.12 41.64 -5.52
C LEU A 77 -20.71 41.07 -6.82
N VAL A 78 -21.62 40.10 -6.70
CA VAL A 78 -22.23 39.42 -7.86
C VAL A 78 -23.36 40.21 -8.49
N ASP A 79 -24.04 41.08 -7.72
CA ASP A 79 -25.04 41.99 -8.27
C ASP A 79 -24.41 43.24 -8.91
N SER A 80 -24.75 43.47 -10.17
CA SER A 80 -24.30 44.63 -10.95
C SER A 80 -24.97 45.96 -10.53
N ASP A 81 -26.05 45.92 -9.74
CA ASP A 81 -26.68 47.12 -9.18
C ASP A 81 -26.44 47.23 -7.67
N ALA A 82 -25.26 47.74 -7.31
CA ALA A 82 -24.86 47.98 -5.92
C ALA A 82 -25.79 48.95 -5.15
N ALA A 83 -26.76 49.62 -5.80
CA ALA A 83 -27.79 50.38 -5.09
C ALA A 83 -28.69 49.48 -4.20
N ASN A 84 -28.76 48.18 -4.47
CA ASN A 84 -29.50 47.21 -3.65
C ASN A 84 -28.91 47.05 -2.23
N LEU A 85 -27.63 47.38 -2.03
CA LEU A 85 -26.97 47.37 -0.72
C LEU A 85 -27.44 48.51 0.20
N ALA A 86 -27.96 49.60 -0.38
CA ALA A 86 -28.25 50.82 0.35
C ALA A 86 -29.30 50.62 1.45
N GLY A 87 -29.02 51.20 2.63
CA GLY A 87 -29.88 51.12 3.80
C GLY A 87 -29.96 49.73 4.43
N GLN A 88 -29.00 48.82 4.19
CA GLN A 88 -28.94 47.58 4.95
C GLN A 88 -28.41 47.83 6.34
N ILE A 89 -29.01 47.19 7.34
CA ILE A 89 -28.58 47.28 8.73
C ILE A 89 -27.91 45.96 9.08
N VAL A 90 -26.66 46.02 9.54
CA VAL A 90 -25.93 44.88 10.09
C VAL A 90 -25.80 45.11 11.59
N TYR A 91 -26.41 44.22 12.36
CA TYR A 91 -26.27 44.16 13.81
C TYR A 91 -25.11 43.23 14.17
N LEU A 92 -24.17 43.74 14.97
CA LEU A 92 -23.04 42.99 15.50
C LEU A 92 -23.34 42.65 16.97
N ASP A 93 -23.60 41.37 17.23
CA ASP A 93 -23.96 40.85 18.55
C ASP A 93 -22.72 40.27 19.25
N PHE A 94 -22.24 40.99 20.26
CA PHE A 94 -21.09 40.60 21.09
C PHE A 94 -21.52 40.01 22.46
N ASP A 95 -22.82 40.03 22.79
CA ASP A 95 -23.35 39.61 24.11
C ASP A 95 -23.43 38.08 24.27
N GLY A 96 -23.29 37.33 23.16
CA GLY A 96 -23.33 35.87 23.13
C GLY A 96 -24.75 35.30 23.10
N ALA A 97 -24.88 34.03 22.70
CA ALA A 97 -26.18 33.43 22.38
C ALA A 97 -26.32 31.98 22.87
N LYS A 98 -27.57 31.55 23.09
CA LYS A 98 -27.94 30.25 23.65
C LYS A 98 -28.87 29.50 22.71
N ASP A 99 -28.74 28.17 22.67
CA ASP A 99 -29.49 27.28 21.76
C ASP A 99 -29.38 27.69 20.27
N VAL A 100 -28.23 28.27 19.88
CA VAL A 100 -27.94 28.76 18.53
C VAL A 100 -28.05 27.61 17.53
N THR A 101 -28.77 27.84 16.44
CA THR A 101 -28.80 26.93 15.29
C THR A 101 -28.38 27.72 14.06
N TYR A 102 -27.15 27.53 13.61
CA TYR A 102 -26.66 28.03 12.33
C TYR A 102 -27.38 27.29 11.19
N ARG A 103 -27.85 28.04 10.19
CA ARG A 103 -28.74 27.58 9.10
C ARG A 103 -28.15 27.73 7.71
N GLY A 104 -26.82 27.73 7.61
CA GLY A 104 -26.12 27.74 6.32
C GLY A 104 -26.20 26.43 5.54
N PRO A 105 -25.25 26.18 4.63
CA PRO A 105 -25.24 24.99 3.76
C PRO A 105 -25.36 23.65 4.50
N VAL A 106 -24.89 23.59 5.75
CA VAL A 106 -25.27 22.56 6.73
C VAL A 106 -25.87 23.22 7.98
N ALA A 107 -26.90 22.61 8.55
CA ALA A 107 -27.49 23.06 9.80
C ALA A 107 -26.70 22.54 11.00
N VAL A 108 -26.17 23.44 11.84
CA VAL A 108 -25.34 23.11 13.01
C VAL A 108 -25.98 23.70 14.27
N GLY A 109 -26.33 22.84 15.22
CA GLY A 109 -26.92 23.21 16.51
C GLY A 109 -27.92 22.20 17.07
N PRO A 110 -28.51 22.47 18.26
CA PRO A 110 -28.28 23.66 19.08
C PRO A 110 -26.87 23.66 19.69
N PHE A 111 -26.20 24.82 19.69
CA PHE A 111 -24.96 25.06 20.43
C PHE A 111 -25.03 26.40 21.17
N ASP A 112 -24.19 26.58 22.19
CA ASP A 112 -24.05 27.84 22.90
C ASP A 112 -22.87 28.62 22.32
N LEU A 113 -23.08 29.88 21.93
CA LEU A 113 -21.99 30.79 21.57
C LEU A 113 -21.62 31.64 22.80
N PRO A 114 -20.39 31.54 23.33
CA PRO A 114 -19.90 32.45 24.36
C PRO A 114 -19.99 33.91 23.90
N ALA A 115 -20.17 34.83 24.86
CA ALA A 115 -19.99 36.26 24.61
C ALA A 115 -18.55 36.55 24.14
N PHE A 116 -18.37 37.66 23.43
CA PHE A 116 -17.04 38.15 23.10
C PHE A 116 -16.28 38.50 24.38
N SER A 117 -15.07 37.94 24.53
CA SER A 117 -14.19 38.21 25.66
C SER A 117 -12.74 38.23 25.21
N LEU A 118 -11.95 39.08 25.88
CA LEU A 118 -10.50 39.17 25.74
C LEU A 118 -9.78 38.62 27.00
N ASP A 119 -10.50 37.84 27.83
CA ASP A 119 -9.94 37.03 28.92
C ASP A 119 -8.77 36.17 28.40
N GLY A 120 -7.64 36.19 29.12
CA GLY A 120 -6.40 35.50 28.73
C GLY A 120 -5.46 36.29 27.81
N THR A 121 -5.91 37.37 27.16
CA THR A 121 -5.09 38.23 26.29
C THR A 121 -4.40 39.39 27.05
N ALA A 122 -3.66 40.25 26.34
CA ALA A 122 -3.22 41.56 26.84
C ALA A 122 -4.29 42.66 26.74
N LEU A 123 -5.32 42.46 25.89
CA LEU A 123 -6.44 43.39 25.68
C LEU A 123 -7.66 43.12 26.56
N ALA A 124 -7.68 42.04 27.33
CA ALA A 124 -7.96 42.07 28.76
C ALA A 124 -8.93 43.17 29.26
N GLY A 125 -10.25 42.98 29.21
CA GLY A 125 -11.20 43.99 29.70
C GLY A 125 -11.31 45.25 28.84
N ARG A 126 -10.75 45.27 27.62
CA ARG A 126 -10.90 46.37 26.64
C ARG A 126 -11.91 46.04 25.54
N GLU A 127 -12.76 45.04 25.76
CA GLU A 127 -13.71 44.52 24.77
C GLU A 127 -14.46 45.68 24.09
N GLN A 128 -14.95 46.62 24.90
CA GLN A 128 -15.72 47.74 24.41
C GLN A 128 -14.91 48.81 23.65
N VAL A 129 -13.58 48.91 23.85
CA VAL A 129 -12.69 49.72 22.99
C VAL A 129 -12.55 49.04 21.63
N VAL A 130 -12.29 47.73 21.65
CA VAL A 130 -12.10 46.90 20.45
C VAL A 130 -13.38 46.88 19.62
N ILE A 131 -14.55 46.79 20.25
CA ILE A 131 -15.87 46.88 19.60
C ILE A 131 -16.07 48.25 18.91
N ASP A 132 -15.64 49.37 19.51
CA ASP A 132 -15.73 50.68 18.85
C ASP A 132 -14.81 50.75 17.62
N GLU A 133 -13.60 50.19 17.71
CA GLU A 133 -12.59 50.25 16.66
C GLU A 133 -12.95 49.33 15.48
N ILE A 134 -13.44 48.11 15.74
CA ILE A 134 -14.06 47.24 14.73
C ILE A 134 -15.20 48.00 14.01
N LEU A 135 -16.08 48.63 14.78
CA LEU A 135 -17.22 49.39 14.26
C LEU A 135 -16.78 50.64 13.48
N SER A 136 -15.63 51.24 13.82
CA SER A 136 -14.98 52.32 13.08
C SER A 136 -14.41 51.83 11.75
N GLN A 137 -13.68 50.71 11.75
CA GLN A 137 -13.05 50.13 10.55
C GLN A 137 -14.10 49.62 9.56
N LEU A 138 -15.13 48.90 10.01
CA LEU A 138 -16.24 48.46 9.14
C LEU A 138 -16.97 49.63 8.49
N ARG A 139 -17.16 50.75 9.20
CA ARG A 139 -17.75 51.98 8.63
C ARG A 139 -16.84 52.68 7.62
N GLN A 140 -15.53 52.43 7.64
CA GLN A 140 -14.58 52.91 6.64
C GLN A 140 -14.54 51.99 5.42
N VAL A 141 -14.45 50.67 5.62
CA VAL A 141 -14.47 49.65 4.55
C VAL A 141 -15.74 49.76 3.69
N PHE A 142 -16.90 49.86 4.33
CA PHE A 142 -18.20 49.97 3.64
C PHE A 142 -18.61 51.42 3.33
N ALA A 143 -17.70 52.39 3.39
CA ALA A 143 -18.01 53.79 3.14
C ALA A 143 -18.55 54.02 1.72
N GLY A 144 -19.73 54.64 1.62
CA GLY A 144 -20.39 54.92 0.34
C GLY A 144 -21.31 53.80 -0.18
N SER A 145 -21.22 52.56 0.34
CA SER A 145 -22.15 51.47 0.01
C SER A 145 -23.60 51.72 0.46
N GLY A 146 -23.76 52.54 1.50
CA GLY A 146 -25.05 52.77 2.17
C GLY A 146 -25.43 51.71 3.22
N VAL A 147 -24.56 50.72 3.48
CA VAL A 147 -24.71 49.76 4.59
C VAL A 147 -24.45 50.45 5.94
N LEU A 148 -25.16 50.03 7.00
CA LEU A 148 -25.19 50.66 8.32
C LEU A 148 -24.89 49.64 9.42
N PHE A 149 -23.76 49.79 10.10
CA PHE A 149 -23.35 48.92 11.21
C PHE A 149 -23.81 49.45 12.57
N THR A 150 -24.38 48.58 13.41
CA THR A 150 -24.82 48.86 14.78
C THR A 150 -24.43 47.73 15.74
N THR A 151 -24.03 48.10 16.96
CA THR A 151 -23.81 47.21 18.11
C THR A 151 -24.97 47.25 19.11
N VAL A 152 -26.04 47.97 18.77
CA VAL A 152 -27.30 48.01 19.51
C VAL A 152 -28.38 47.37 18.65
N SER A 153 -29.07 46.37 19.21
CA SER A 153 -30.14 45.63 18.54
C SER A 153 -31.24 46.58 17.99
N PRO A 154 -31.58 46.52 16.69
CA PRO A 154 -32.62 47.36 16.10
C PRO A 154 -34.03 47.09 16.65
N CYS A 155 -34.94 48.03 16.44
CA CYS A 155 -36.31 47.95 16.95
C CYS A 155 -37.16 46.89 16.22
N ASP A 156 -38.06 46.24 16.97
CA ASP A 156 -39.05 45.28 16.46
C ASP A 156 -39.70 45.72 15.14
N GLY A 157 -39.54 44.89 14.10
CA GLY A 157 -40.13 45.08 12.78
C GLY A 157 -39.22 45.73 11.73
N GLN A 158 -38.03 46.22 12.11
CA GLN A 158 -36.97 46.51 11.12
C GLN A 158 -36.42 45.19 10.53
N ALA A 159 -35.75 45.28 9.38
CA ALA A 159 -34.97 44.19 8.80
C ALA A 159 -33.49 44.54 8.99
N PHE A 160 -32.73 43.59 9.53
CA PHE A 160 -31.30 43.67 9.77
C PHE A 160 -30.70 42.27 9.75
N SER A 161 -29.50 42.13 9.19
CA SER A 161 -28.69 40.91 9.30
C SER A 161 -27.99 40.88 10.65
N THR A 162 -27.70 39.70 11.21
CA THR A 162 -26.98 39.57 12.49
C THR A 162 -25.67 38.81 12.36
N ILE A 163 -24.55 39.42 12.69
CA ILE A 163 -23.29 38.71 12.93
C ILE A 163 -23.16 38.49 14.43
N TYR A 164 -22.99 37.24 14.86
CA TYR A 164 -22.70 36.87 16.25
C TYR A 164 -21.18 36.72 16.44
N ILE A 165 -20.58 37.41 17.40
CA ILE A 165 -19.12 37.43 17.61
C ILE A 165 -18.77 36.82 18.97
N GLY A 166 -18.02 35.72 18.96
CA GLY A 166 -17.56 35.04 20.17
C GLY A 166 -17.21 33.56 19.94
N GLY A 167 -16.72 32.88 20.98
CA GLY A 167 -16.39 31.45 20.92
C GLY A 167 -15.18 31.08 20.05
N ASP A 168 -15.01 29.77 19.88
CA ASP A 168 -13.79 29.09 19.38
C ASP A 168 -14.04 28.19 18.15
N GLY A 169 -15.22 28.26 17.53
CA GLY A 169 -15.56 27.43 16.36
C GLY A 169 -15.66 25.93 16.62
N SER A 170 -15.51 25.45 17.87
CA SER A 170 -15.41 24.02 18.21
C SER A 170 -16.61 23.18 17.76
N ALA A 171 -17.80 23.78 17.66
CA ALA A 171 -19.00 23.15 17.10
C ALA A 171 -18.90 22.78 15.60
N PHE A 172 -17.93 23.36 14.88
CA PHE A 172 -17.72 23.21 13.43
C PHE A 172 -16.46 22.43 13.06
N TYR A 173 -15.61 22.04 14.03
CA TYR A 173 -14.36 21.30 13.79
C TYR A 173 -14.51 20.00 12.97
N GLY A 174 -15.71 19.40 12.95
CA GLY A 174 -16.01 18.24 12.08
C GLY A 174 -16.16 18.56 10.59
N TYR A 175 -16.12 19.84 10.22
CA TYR A 175 -16.22 20.35 8.84
C TYR A 175 -15.02 21.19 8.40
N GLY A 176 -14.15 21.61 9.34
CA GLY A 176 -12.98 22.45 9.09
C GLY A 176 -12.66 23.36 10.29
N ARG A 177 -11.63 24.20 10.16
CA ARG A 177 -11.34 25.30 11.09
C ARG A 177 -11.55 26.63 10.34
N PHE A 178 -12.34 27.51 10.94
CA PHE A 178 -12.82 28.75 10.33
C PHE A 178 -12.68 29.90 11.33
N PHE A 179 -12.44 31.10 10.84
CA PHE A 179 -12.57 32.33 11.62
C PHE A 179 -13.98 32.90 11.54
N GLY A 180 -14.69 32.71 10.43
CA GLY A 180 -16.07 33.17 10.21
C GLY A 180 -16.90 32.19 9.39
N LEU A 181 -18.23 32.28 9.54
CA LEU A 181 -19.23 31.55 8.75
C LEU A 181 -20.53 32.36 8.58
N ALA A 182 -20.89 32.73 7.36
CA ALA A 182 -22.18 33.27 6.96
C ALA A 182 -23.22 32.16 6.71
N GLU A 183 -24.52 32.44 6.86
CA GLU A 183 -25.60 31.48 6.54
C GLU A 183 -25.90 31.39 5.03
N GLY A 184 -25.36 32.28 4.19
CA GLY A 184 -25.61 32.26 2.75
C GLY A 184 -24.87 33.36 1.99
N VAL A 185 -24.97 33.30 0.66
CA VAL A 185 -24.65 34.42 -0.22
C VAL A 185 -25.95 35.02 -0.76
N ASP A 186 -26.30 36.22 -0.33
CA ASP A 186 -27.56 36.87 -0.71
C ASP A 186 -27.38 37.82 -1.91
N VAL A 187 -27.29 37.25 -3.12
CA VAL A 187 -27.04 37.99 -4.37
C VAL A 187 -28.12 39.06 -4.63
N GLY A 188 -27.79 40.30 -4.30
CA GLY A 188 -28.68 41.46 -4.40
C GLY A 188 -29.45 41.80 -3.11
N ASN A 189 -29.01 41.31 -1.95
CA ASN A 189 -29.43 41.78 -0.62
C ASN A 189 -30.98 41.75 -0.43
N ARG A 190 -31.54 40.56 -0.67
CA ARG A 190 -32.96 40.21 -0.76
C ARG A 190 -33.54 39.72 0.57
N ASP A 191 -32.81 38.89 1.33
CA ASP A 191 -33.21 38.46 2.68
C ASP A 191 -32.36 39.15 3.75
N ARG A 192 -32.78 40.38 4.04
CA ARG A 192 -32.17 41.34 4.96
C ARG A 192 -32.35 40.94 6.45
N ARG A 193 -32.30 39.64 6.76
CA ARG A 193 -32.44 38.97 8.07
C ARG A 193 -31.63 37.66 8.18
N ASP A 194 -30.72 37.45 7.24
CA ASP A 194 -29.69 36.43 7.29
C ASP A 194 -28.69 36.69 8.43
N ASN A 195 -27.90 35.68 8.78
CA ASN A 195 -26.99 35.74 9.92
C ASN A 195 -25.61 35.18 9.58
N GLY A 196 -24.64 35.48 10.43
CA GLY A 196 -23.31 34.88 10.40
C GLY A 196 -22.73 34.76 11.81
N VAL A 197 -21.59 34.07 11.92
CA VAL A 197 -20.87 33.89 13.19
C VAL A 197 -19.37 34.09 12.97
N VAL A 198 -18.69 34.73 13.93
CA VAL A 198 -17.25 35.00 13.91
C VAL A 198 -16.62 34.52 15.22
N PHE A 199 -15.66 33.60 15.09
CA PHE A 199 -15.04 32.86 16.20
C PHE A 199 -13.84 33.61 16.75
N ALA A 200 -14.12 34.66 17.52
CA ALA A 200 -13.13 35.61 18.02
C ALA A 200 -11.93 34.97 18.77
N ALA A 201 -12.11 33.81 19.41
CA ALA A 201 -11.04 33.12 20.12
C ALA A 201 -10.06 32.38 19.18
N GLU A 202 -10.50 31.95 17.99
CA GLU A 202 -9.58 31.43 16.96
C GLU A 202 -8.78 32.58 16.32
N VAL A 203 -9.43 33.72 16.04
CA VAL A 203 -8.75 34.92 15.48
C VAL A 203 -7.65 35.44 16.41
N LEU A 204 -7.82 35.31 17.72
CA LEU A 204 -6.79 35.64 18.72
C LEU A 204 -5.53 34.77 18.65
N SER A 205 -5.59 33.57 18.06
CA SER A 205 -4.52 32.56 18.20
C SER A 205 -3.27 32.81 17.35
N GLY A 206 -3.39 33.54 16.23
CA GLY A 206 -2.29 33.78 15.28
C GLY A 206 -1.62 35.16 15.36
N VAL A 207 -2.19 36.08 16.14
CA VAL A 207 -1.88 37.52 16.07
C VAL A 207 -0.82 37.95 17.10
N ARG A 208 0.06 38.90 16.72
CA ARG A 208 1.23 39.30 17.53
C ARG A 208 1.07 40.66 18.23
N SER A 209 0.03 41.44 17.97
CA SER A 209 -0.17 42.78 18.54
C SER A 209 -1.63 43.26 18.60
N ASP A 210 -1.90 44.25 19.48
CA ASP A 210 -3.23 44.81 19.76
C ASP A 210 -3.93 45.37 18.50
N ASP A 211 -3.21 46.18 17.69
CA ASP A 211 -3.77 46.84 16.50
C ASP A 211 -4.06 45.82 15.37
N GLU A 212 -3.18 44.85 15.22
CA GLU A 212 -3.26 43.73 14.28
C GLU A 212 -4.48 42.85 14.56
N TYR A 213 -4.84 42.65 15.83
CA TYR A 213 -6.04 41.89 16.22
C TYR A 213 -7.32 42.61 15.85
N CYS A 214 -7.41 43.92 16.16
CA CYS A 214 -8.54 44.75 15.77
C CYS A 214 -8.76 44.71 14.24
N SER A 215 -7.68 44.79 13.46
CA SER A 215 -7.75 44.69 12.00
C SER A 215 -8.12 43.30 11.49
N ALA A 216 -7.56 42.23 12.08
CA ALA A 216 -7.87 40.86 11.68
C ALA A 216 -9.36 40.52 11.91
N ILE A 217 -9.91 40.79 13.10
CA ILE A 217 -11.32 40.50 13.38
C ILE A 217 -12.28 41.42 12.59
N ALA A 218 -11.89 42.68 12.32
CA ALA A 218 -12.66 43.56 11.43
C ALA A 218 -12.66 43.05 9.97
N ALA A 219 -11.56 42.48 9.48
CA ALA A 219 -11.50 41.85 8.15
C ALA A 219 -12.40 40.61 8.06
N VAL A 220 -12.37 39.73 9.08
CA VAL A 220 -13.26 38.55 9.16
C VAL A 220 -14.73 38.98 9.12
N ILE A 221 -15.13 39.97 9.93
CA ILE A 221 -16.51 40.48 9.95
C ILE A 221 -16.87 41.13 8.60
N ALA A 222 -15.94 41.84 7.95
CA ALA A 222 -16.17 42.42 6.63
C ALA A 222 -16.37 41.35 5.55
N HIS A 223 -15.66 40.22 5.64
CA HIS A 223 -15.79 39.09 4.72
C HIS A 223 -17.16 38.42 4.84
N GLU A 224 -17.57 38.01 6.04
CA GLU A 224 -18.88 37.37 6.25
C GLU A 224 -20.04 38.30 5.88
N VAL A 225 -19.93 39.59 6.18
CA VAL A 225 -20.91 40.60 5.75
C VAL A 225 -20.89 40.79 4.23
N GLY A 226 -19.76 40.58 3.57
CA GLY A 226 -19.69 40.50 2.11
C GLY A 226 -20.62 39.42 1.54
N HIS A 227 -20.60 38.22 2.10
CA HIS A 227 -21.51 37.13 1.72
C HIS A 227 -22.99 37.50 1.95
N LEU A 228 -23.34 38.04 3.13
CA LEU A 228 -24.71 38.51 3.44
C LEU A 228 -25.17 39.73 2.59
N LEU A 229 -24.27 40.32 1.79
CA LEU A 229 -24.58 41.39 0.83
C LEU A 229 -24.55 40.90 -0.63
N GLY A 230 -24.25 39.62 -0.86
CA GLY A 230 -24.22 39.02 -2.20
C GLY A 230 -22.86 39.02 -2.88
N CYS A 231 -21.77 38.98 -2.11
CA CYS A 231 -20.43 38.79 -2.63
C CYS A 231 -20.02 37.30 -2.60
N GLU A 232 -19.41 36.82 -3.68
CA GLU A 232 -18.82 35.48 -3.77
C GLU A 232 -17.29 35.58 -3.85
N HIS A 233 -16.56 34.51 -3.50
CA HIS A 233 -15.11 34.48 -3.66
C HIS A 233 -14.69 34.73 -5.11
N THR A 234 -13.55 35.41 -5.30
CA THR A 234 -12.96 35.71 -6.62
C THR A 234 -12.36 34.45 -7.25
N GLY A 235 -13.21 33.51 -7.64
CA GLY A 235 -12.86 32.17 -8.07
C GLY A 235 -13.95 31.18 -7.63
N GLY A 236 -15.07 31.17 -8.34
CA GLY A 236 -16.34 30.59 -7.85
C GLY A 236 -16.44 29.06 -7.78
N GLN A 237 -15.67 28.41 -6.90
CA GLN A 237 -15.92 27.04 -6.43
C GLN A 237 -15.47 26.84 -4.97
N ALA A 238 -16.43 26.46 -4.11
CA ALA A 238 -16.16 25.94 -2.77
C ALA A 238 -16.01 24.41 -2.81
N ALA A 239 -14.97 23.88 -2.17
CA ALA A 239 -14.66 22.45 -2.19
C ALA A 239 -15.21 21.69 -0.96
N GLY A 240 -15.24 22.33 0.20
CA GLY A 240 -16.00 21.91 1.38
C GLY A 240 -17.45 22.40 1.38
N LEU A 241 -18.25 21.86 2.30
CA LEU A 241 -19.68 22.21 2.40
C LEU A 241 -19.92 23.66 2.85
N LEU A 242 -18.98 24.26 3.60
CA LEU A 242 -19.12 25.59 4.21
C LEU A 242 -18.29 26.67 3.52
N ASP A 243 -17.23 26.33 2.78
CA ASP A 243 -16.22 27.27 2.28
C ASP A 243 -16.79 28.39 1.39
N ARG A 244 -17.98 28.19 0.81
CA ARG A 244 -18.69 29.18 -0.02
C ARG A 244 -19.25 30.38 0.77
N VAL A 245 -19.16 30.30 2.09
CA VAL A 245 -19.73 31.23 3.08
C VAL A 245 -18.81 31.32 4.30
N ALA A 246 -17.49 31.31 4.10
CA ALA A 246 -16.50 31.17 5.17
C ALA A 246 -15.19 31.94 4.93
N TYR A 247 -14.60 32.38 6.04
CA TYR A 247 -13.23 32.91 6.14
C TYR A 247 -12.36 31.95 6.96
N HIS A 248 -11.19 31.56 6.44
CA HIS A 248 -10.38 30.46 6.98
C HIS A 248 -9.14 30.94 7.76
N GLN A 249 -8.41 30.01 8.40
CA GLN A 249 -7.40 30.32 9.43
C GLN A 249 -6.07 30.97 8.94
N GLY A 250 -5.88 31.17 7.63
CA GLY A 250 -4.61 31.62 7.03
C GLY A 250 -4.61 33.03 6.41
N ASP A 251 -5.78 33.63 6.12
CA ASP A 251 -5.92 34.86 5.31
C ASP A 251 -5.30 36.13 5.96
N ALA A 252 -4.84 36.03 7.21
CA ALA A 252 -4.57 37.17 8.09
C ALA A 252 -3.09 37.55 8.27
N THR A 253 -2.12 36.83 7.69
CA THR A 253 -0.69 36.96 8.05
C THR A 253 0.28 37.20 6.88
N SER A 254 -0.11 38.02 5.90
CA SER A 254 0.69 38.38 4.71
C SER A 254 1.89 39.32 4.98
N LYS A 255 2.84 38.90 5.84
CA LYS A 255 4.14 39.56 6.06
C LYS A 255 5.29 38.59 6.35
N GLY A 256 5.92 38.09 5.28
CA GLY A 256 7.29 37.60 5.30
C GLY A 256 7.43 36.09 5.48
N LEU A 257 7.12 35.35 4.42
CA LEU A 257 7.65 34.01 4.17
C LEU A 257 8.67 34.14 3.03
N GLY A 258 9.82 33.47 3.16
CA GLY A 258 10.97 33.60 2.26
C GLY A 258 11.00 32.49 1.21
N SER A 259 11.75 32.68 0.13
CA SER A 259 11.81 31.76 -1.01
C SER A 259 12.17 30.32 -0.64
N SER A 260 13.01 30.08 0.36
CA SER A 260 13.34 28.72 0.81
C SER A 260 12.11 27.88 1.26
N PHE A 261 10.96 28.50 1.57
CA PHE A 261 9.70 27.79 1.79
C PHE A 261 9.06 27.24 0.50
N VAL A 262 9.28 27.86 -0.67
CA VAL A 262 8.71 27.39 -1.94
C VAL A 262 9.35 26.07 -2.36
N HIS A 263 10.65 25.90 -2.16
CA HIS A 263 11.37 24.64 -2.39
C HIS A 263 10.88 23.51 -1.48
N GLN A 264 10.61 23.81 -0.21
CA GLN A 264 9.95 22.85 0.69
C GLN A 264 8.54 22.50 0.19
N TYR A 265 7.76 23.48 -0.24
CA TYR A 265 6.41 23.25 -0.74
C TYR A 265 6.39 22.43 -2.05
N LEU A 266 7.27 22.74 -3.01
CA LEU A 266 7.38 22.04 -4.28
C LEU A 266 7.88 20.60 -4.09
N THR A 267 8.95 20.39 -3.32
CA THR A 267 9.46 19.06 -2.99
C THR A 267 8.42 18.23 -2.21
N LYS A 268 7.66 18.84 -1.28
CA LYS A 268 6.55 18.18 -0.58
C LYS A 268 5.44 17.77 -1.53
N THR A 269 5.05 18.67 -2.44
CA THR A 269 4.01 18.42 -3.44
C THR A 269 4.43 17.38 -4.47
N ALA A 270 5.72 17.33 -4.82
CA ALA A 270 6.31 16.27 -5.62
C ALA A 270 6.24 14.90 -4.93
N TYR A 271 6.46 14.85 -3.60
CA TYR A 271 6.29 13.61 -2.85
C TYR A 271 4.82 13.19 -2.76
N ASP A 272 3.89 14.13 -2.56
CA ASP A 272 2.45 13.82 -2.55
C ASP A 272 1.97 13.35 -3.93
N PHE A 273 2.45 13.97 -5.02
CA PHE A 273 2.19 13.54 -6.39
C PHE A 273 2.77 12.16 -6.66
N PHE A 274 4.04 11.91 -6.32
CA PHE A 274 4.66 10.57 -6.39
C PHE A 274 3.84 9.55 -5.59
N THR A 275 3.41 9.88 -4.37
CA THR A 275 2.61 9.01 -3.50
C THR A 275 1.22 8.74 -4.07
N SER A 276 0.64 9.68 -4.83
CA SER A 276 -0.63 9.47 -5.53
C SER A 276 -0.51 8.49 -6.71
N GLN A 277 0.69 8.27 -7.25
CA GLN A 277 0.95 7.36 -8.37
C GLN A 277 1.56 6.03 -7.91
N PHE A 278 2.47 6.03 -6.94
CA PHE A 278 3.20 4.84 -6.46
C PHE A 278 2.85 4.42 -5.02
N GLY A 279 1.88 5.07 -4.37
CA GLY A 279 1.57 4.82 -2.96
C GLY A 279 2.71 5.23 -2.01
N PRO A 280 2.62 4.87 -0.72
CA PRO A 280 3.63 5.22 0.27
C PRO A 280 4.99 4.57 -0.02
N SER A 281 6.06 5.38 0.02
CA SER A 281 7.45 4.92 -0.18
C SER A 281 8.36 5.40 0.96
N GLU A 282 9.61 4.93 1.01
CA GLU A 282 10.49 5.17 2.17
C GLU A 282 10.82 6.66 2.39
N ILE A 283 10.86 7.49 1.33
CA ILE A 283 11.01 8.96 1.43
C ILE A 283 10.03 9.56 2.44
N GLY A 284 8.80 9.03 2.58
CA GLY A 284 7.81 9.53 3.53
C GLY A 284 8.26 9.48 5.00
N ALA A 285 9.20 8.59 5.36
CA ALA A 285 9.78 8.53 6.70
C ALA A 285 10.90 9.57 6.92
N TYR A 286 11.45 10.14 5.84
CA TYR A 286 12.57 11.09 5.82
C TYR A 286 12.19 12.44 5.19
N LEU A 287 10.89 12.70 5.01
CA LEU A 287 10.41 13.91 4.33
C LEU A 287 10.70 15.17 5.14
N GLY A 288 10.37 15.14 6.45
CA GLY A 288 10.45 16.31 7.34
C GLY A 288 9.20 17.19 7.31
N PRO A 289 9.17 18.27 8.11
CA PRO A 289 8.13 19.30 8.05
C PRO A 289 8.44 20.37 6.97
N VAL A 290 7.43 21.20 6.66
CA VAL A 290 7.60 22.46 5.91
C VAL A 290 7.71 23.59 6.92
N ASP A 291 8.92 23.85 7.43
CA ASP A 291 9.23 24.98 8.29
C ASP A 291 10.72 25.39 8.22
N ASP A 292 11.07 26.52 8.85
CA ASP A 292 12.42 27.10 8.79
C ASP A 292 13.42 26.53 9.82
N ALA A 293 13.06 25.50 10.60
CA ALA A 293 13.93 24.97 11.66
C ALA A 293 15.14 24.16 11.12
N ASP A 294 16.12 23.98 12.00
CA ASP A 294 17.33 23.16 11.80
C ASP A 294 17.15 21.85 12.57
N TYR A 295 17.07 20.74 11.84
CA TYR A 295 16.97 19.36 12.35
C TYR A 295 18.29 18.56 12.18
N GLY A 296 19.28 19.14 11.48
CA GLY A 296 20.60 18.61 11.20
C GLY A 296 20.86 18.37 9.70
N ASN A 297 21.07 17.11 9.35
CA ASN A 297 21.32 16.64 7.98
C ASN A 297 20.41 15.42 7.71
N ARG A 298 19.08 15.61 7.81
CA ARG A 298 18.12 14.50 8.00
C ARG A 298 17.02 14.35 6.99
N TYR A 299 16.46 15.46 6.52
CA TYR A 299 15.18 15.44 5.83
C TYR A 299 15.27 15.99 4.41
N VAL A 300 14.42 15.48 3.51
CA VAL A 300 14.39 15.96 2.10
C VAL A 300 13.98 17.44 2.04
N LEU A 301 12.97 17.84 2.82
CA LEU A 301 12.52 19.24 2.92
C LEU A 301 13.48 20.13 3.72
N GLU A 302 14.33 19.55 4.53
CA GLU A 302 15.42 20.29 5.17
C GLU A 302 16.51 20.59 4.12
N GLY A 303 16.92 19.58 3.34
CA GLY A 303 17.91 19.74 2.28
C GLY A 303 17.49 20.69 1.16
N SER A 304 16.19 20.73 0.79
CA SER A 304 15.70 21.68 -0.22
C SER A 304 15.56 23.13 0.29
N CYS A 305 15.58 23.33 1.61
CA CYS A 305 15.63 24.64 2.27
C CYS A 305 17.08 25.08 2.58
N ASP A 306 17.96 24.12 2.90
CA ASP A 306 19.35 24.36 3.28
C ASP A 306 20.28 24.70 2.10
N GLU A 307 19.89 24.38 0.86
CA GLU A 307 20.71 24.75 -0.30
C GLU A 307 20.82 26.27 -0.50
N ASP A 308 19.77 27.03 -0.16
CA ASP A 308 19.83 28.50 -0.06
C ASP A 308 20.71 29.02 1.09
N ARG A 309 21.00 28.20 2.11
CA ARG A 309 21.49 28.74 3.38
C ARG A 309 23.03 28.89 3.38
N PRO A 310 23.57 30.06 3.78
CA PRO A 310 25.00 30.36 3.64
C PRO A 310 25.91 29.80 4.75
N ASN A 311 25.36 29.44 5.91
CA ASN A 311 26.14 29.15 7.12
C ASN A 311 25.46 28.14 8.08
N LEU A 312 24.55 27.30 7.59
CA LEU A 312 23.88 26.25 8.37
C LEU A 312 24.24 24.85 7.83
N SER A 313 23.99 23.84 8.67
CA SER A 313 24.42 22.44 8.53
C SER A 313 25.93 22.17 8.50
N ALA A 314 26.29 20.95 8.88
CA ALA A 314 27.65 20.41 8.79
C ALA A 314 27.67 19.30 7.71
N GLY A 315 27.54 19.70 6.45
CA GLY A 315 27.53 18.75 5.33
C GLY A 315 27.45 19.40 3.94
N LYS A 316 26.89 20.62 3.84
CA LYS A 316 26.95 21.44 2.63
C LYS A 316 28.40 21.82 2.29
N PRO A 317 28.89 21.64 1.05
CA PRO A 317 30.15 22.23 0.61
C PRO A 317 30.00 23.75 0.53
N GLN A 318 31.00 24.51 0.96
CA GLN A 318 30.92 25.97 0.88
C GLN A 318 30.79 26.46 -0.56
N ASP A 319 29.76 27.28 -0.78
CA ASP A 319 29.64 28.18 -1.93
C ASP A 319 30.82 29.15 -2.01
N SER A 320 30.95 29.81 -3.16
CA SER A 320 32.15 30.60 -3.46
C SER A 320 32.42 31.69 -2.40
N PRO A 321 33.69 32.10 -2.19
CA PRO A 321 34.06 33.11 -1.18
C PRO A 321 33.55 34.54 -1.47
N TRP A 322 32.56 34.70 -2.35
CA TRP A 322 31.98 35.97 -2.81
C TRP A 322 30.47 36.10 -2.60
N GLY A 323 29.73 35.00 -2.44
CA GLY A 323 28.27 35.02 -2.53
C GLY A 323 27.68 33.62 -2.74
N ASN A 324 26.37 33.54 -2.54
CA ASN A 324 25.73 32.34 -1.98
C ASN A 324 24.83 31.56 -2.96
N ALA A 325 24.57 32.08 -4.17
CA ALA A 325 23.67 31.46 -5.14
C ALA A 325 24.35 31.12 -6.48
N ASP A 326 25.63 31.46 -6.69
CA ASP A 326 26.32 31.35 -7.99
C ASP A 326 26.26 29.93 -8.63
N ALA A 327 26.00 28.89 -7.84
CA ALA A 327 25.89 27.50 -8.27
C ALA A 327 24.45 26.98 -8.54
N HIS A 328 23.43 27.82 -8.38
CA HIS A 328 22.00 27.52 -8.61
C HIS A 328 21.58 27.79 -10.06
N TYR A 329 22.50 28.35 -10.85
CA TYR A 329 22.30 28.77 -12.24
C TYR A 329 22.90 27.75 -13.22
N TRP A 330 22.44 27.77 -14.48
CA TRP A 330 23.09 27.02 -15.56
C TRP A 330 23.03 27.77 -16.90
N ALA A 331 24.13 28.39 -17.31
CA ALA A 331 24.17 29.29 -18.47
C ALA A 331 23.91 28.60 -19.83
N HIS A 332 23.39 29.36 -20.79
CA HIS A 332 23.24 28.98 -22.19
C HIS A 332 23.99 29.94 -23.12
N ASP A 333 24.19 29.53 -24.38
CA ASP A 333 24.73 30.42 -25.43
C ASP A 333 23.63 31.29 -26.07
N ALA A 334 24.04 32.22 -26.94
CA ALA A 334 23.14 33.13 -27.65
C ALA A 334 22.21 32.46 -28.70
N ALA A 335 22.16 31.11 -28.72
CA ALA A 335 21.21 30.31 -29.48
C ALA A 335 20.51 29.27 -28.58
N PHE A 336 20.47 29.51 -27.27
CA PHE A 336 19.83 28.68 -26.23
C PHE A 336 20.38 27.24 -26.13
N ASN A 337 21.66 27.03 -26.47
CA ASN A 337 22.34 25.77 -26.18
C ASN A 337 22.96 25.84 -24.78
N ARG A 338 22.60 24.92 -23.88
CA ARG A 338 23.21 24.80 -22.55
C ARG A 338 24.73 24.69 -22.63
N ILE A 339 25.45 25.55 -21.90
CA ILE A 339 26.91 25.51 -21.84
C ILE A 339 27.31 24.40 -20.86
N PHE A 340 28.22 23.51 -21.28
CA PHE A 340 28.61 22.36 -20.47
C PHE A 340 29.37 22.80 -19.20
N ASN A 341 28.72 22.65 -18.05
CA ASN A 341 29.20 23.07 -16.73
C ASN A 341 29.73 24.51 -16.67
N ASP A 342 28.86 25.48 -16.98
CA ASP A 342 29.10 26.91 -16.78
C ASP A 342 27.90 27.46 -15.97
N GLY A 343 28.13 27.75 -14.69
CA GLY A 343 27.16 28.44 -13.83
C GLY A 343 27.24 29.95 -13.98
N TYR A 344 26.59 30.68 -13.07
CA TYR A 344 26.71 32.14 -13.04
C TYR A 344 28.18 32.54 -12.81
N ARG A 345 28.67 33.59 -13.50
CA ARG A 345 30.07 34.06 -13.45
C ARG A 345 31.14 32.98 -13.74
N SER A 346 30.79 31.92 -14.47
CA SER A 346 31.63 30.72 -14.69
C SER A 346 32.04 30.00 -13.40
N GLN A 347 31.10 29.92 -12.47
CA GLN A 347 31.16 29.04 -11.31
C GLN A 347 30.62 27.64 -11.67
N ASP A 348 30.43 26.79 -10.67
CA ASP A 348 29.77 25.49 -10.82
C ASP A 348 28.34 25.66 -11.35
N SER A 349 27.85 24.77 -12.21
CA SER A 349 26.43 24.78 -12.62
C SER A 349 25.56 23.90 -11.73
N ALA A 350 24.27 24.22 -11.61
CA ALA A 350 23.31 23.46 -10.79
C ALA A 350 23.32 21.95 -11.09
N VAL A 351 23.29 21.58 -12.38
CA VAL A 351 23.39 20.19 -12.82
C VAL A 351 24.71 19.53 -12.44
N ASN A 352 25.84 20.25 -12.42
CA ASN A 352 27.13 19.68 -12.03
C ASN A 352 27.27 19.52 -10.52
N ARG A 353 26.65 20.42 -9.74
CA ARG A 353 26.55 20.35 -8.29
C ARG A 353 25.66 19.19 -7.84
N ALA A 354 24.51 19.01 -8.51
CA ALA A 354 23.64 17.84 -8.32
C ALA A 354 24.39 16.50 -8.48
N TYR A 355 25.25 16.40 -9.50
CA TYR A 355 26.12 15.23 -9.69
C TYR A 355 27.11 15.03 -8.54
N LYS A 356 27.66 16.10 -7.94
CA LYS A 356 28.57 15.98 -6.80
C LYS A 356 27.86 15.46 -5.55
N TYR A 357 26.59 15.83 -5.31
CA TYR A 357 25.78 15.19 -4.25
C TYR A 357 25.59 13.70 -4.51
N PHE A 358 25.20 13.30 -5.73
CA PHE A 358 25.02 11.89 -6.09
C PHE A 358 26.31 11.04 -6.01
N THR A 359 27.48 11.62 -6.28
CA THR A 359 28.77 10.90 -6.37
C THR A 359 29.74 11.12 -5.20
N GLY A 360 29.47 12.06 -4.29
CA GLY A 360 30.42 12.45 -3.25
C GLY A 360 31.59 13.29 -3.77
N GLY A 361 31.31 14.24 -4.66
CA GLY A 361 32.25 15.27 -5.11
C GLY A 361 32.82 15.12 -6.52
N PHE A 362 32.30 14.23 -7.36
CA PHE A 362 32.70 14.10 -8.76
C PHE A 362 31.65 14.76 -9.68
N GLY A 363 32.06 15.80 -10.41
CA GLY A 363 31.17 16.48 -11.37
C GLY A 363 31.01 15.70 -12.69
N LEU A 364 30.28 16.29 -13.64
CA LEU A 364 30.03 15.83 -15.01
C LEU A 364 31.30 15.45 -15.80
N THR A 365 32.45 16.01 -15.42
CA THR A 365 33.76 15.71 -16.04
C THR A 365 34.42 14.43 -15.50
N GLY A 366 33.85 13.79 -14.47
CA GLY A 366 34.49 12.71 -13.72
C GLY A 366 35.70 13.16 -12.89
N ILE A 367 35.97 14.46 -12.81
CA ILE A 367 37.03 15.03 -11.98
C ILE A 367 36.47 15.34 -10.59
N TYR A 368 37.23 14.98 -9.57
CA TYR A 368 36.91 15.29 -8.18
C TYR A 368 37.12 16.78 -7.88
N ASP A 369 36.13 17.41 -7.27
CA ASP A 369 36.22 18.78 -6.76
C ASP A 369 36.94 18.80 -5.40
N ALA A 370 38.11 19.43 -5.36
CA ALA A 370 38.90 19.57 -4.15
C ALA A 370 38.26 20.47 -3.07
N GLY A 371 37.28 21.32 -3.42
CA GLY A 371 36.48 22.07 -2.47
C GLY A 371 35.49 21.19 -1.69
N TRP A 372 34.97 20.14 -2.33
CA TRP A 372 34.04 19.18 -1.73
C TRP A 372 34.65 18.45 -0.51
N GLY A 373 35.94 18.13 -0.61
CA GLY A 373 36.70 17.34 0.37
C GLY A 373 36.96 18.01 1.72
N ALA A 374 36.54 19.27 1.91
CA ALA A 374 36.57 19.94 3.21
C ALA A 374 35.28 19.69 4.03
N TYR A 375 34.20 19.25 3.41
CA TYR A 375 32.85 19.14 4.00
C TYR A 375 32.25 17.73 3.88
N ALA A 376 32.71 16.95 2.90
CA ALA A 376 32.27 15.58 2.65
C ALA A 376 33.44 14.64 2.33
N VAL A 377 33.27 13.35 2.63
CA VAL A 377 34.24 12.31 2.27
C VAL A 377 34.19 12.03 0.76
N GLN A 378 35.36 11.96 0.13
CA GLN A 378 35.51 11.71 -1.30
C GLN A 378 34.84 10.39 -1.72
N GLY A 379 33.87 10.46 -2.64
CA GLY A 379 33.17 9.30 -3.19
C GLY A 379 31.94 8.84 -2.40
N GLU A 380 31.66 9.43 -1.22
CA GLU A 380 30.53 9.03 -0.38
C GLU A 380 29.25 9.79 -0.75
N GLY A 381 28.78 9.61 -1.99
CA GLY A 381 27.56 10.21 -2.56
C GLY A 381 26.25 9.67 -1.99
N ILE A 382 25.11 10.24 -2.41
CA ILE A 382 23.74 9.84 -2.01
C ILE A 382 23.56 8.31 -1.98
N VAL A 383 23.90 7.62 -3.09
CA VAL A 383 23.75 6.17 -3.22
C VAL A 383 24.59 5.42 -2.17
N TYR A 384 25.87 5.78 -2.03
CA TYR A 384 26.76 5.18 -1.02
C TYR A 384 26.26 5.42 0.42
N LYS A 385 25.73 6.61 0.72
CA LYS A 385 25.17 6.90 2.06
C LYS A 385 23.96 6.01 2.34
N TYR A 386 23.11 5.79 1.35
CA TYR A 386 21.97 4.90 1.46
C TYR A 386 22.40 3.43 1.66
N GLU A 387 23.34 2.93 0.84
CA GLU A 387 23.92 1.58 0.98
C GLU A 387 24.63 1.37 2.33
N ALA A 388 25.19 2.44 2.92
CA ALA A 388 25.83 2.44 4.22
C ALA A 388 24.87 2.64 5.43
N ASP A 389 23.55 2.57 5.20
CA ASP A 389 22.48 2.79 6.19
C ASP A 389 22.46 4.22 6.81
N ALA A 390 23.18 5.17 6.21
CA ALA A 390 23.18 6.59 6.57
C ALA A 390 22.02 7.35 5.89
N LYS A 391 20.81 6.78 5.94
CA LYS A 391 19.64 7.21 5.16
C LYS A 391 19.21 8.65 5.43
N GLU A 392 19.24 9.09 6.69
CA GLU A 392 19.01 10.51 7.07
C GLU A 392 19.82 11.47 6.17
N THR A 393 21.12 11.25 6.02
CA THR A 393 22.00 12.12 5.22
C THR A 393 21.88 11.86 3.71
N ALA A 394 21.46 10.66 3.28
CA ALA A 394 21.18 10.38 1.88
C ALA A 394 19.95 11.15 1.38
N TYR A 395 18.88 11.17 2.17
CA TYR A 395 17.64 11.89 1.86
C TYR A 395 17.78 13.40 2.01
N TYR A 396 18.54 13.88 3.00
CA TYR A 396 18.97 15.28 3.07
C TYR A 396 19.70 15.75 1.80
N TRP A 397 20.68 14.98 1.32
CA TRP A 397 21.37 15.29 0.05
C TRP A 397 20.48 15.17 -1.18
N LEU A 398 19.46 14.32 -1.17
CA LEU A 398 18.44 14.29 -2.23
C LEU A 398 17.61 15.59 -2.26
N GLY A 399 17.36 16.19 -1.10
CA GLY A 399 16.72 17.51 -0.95
C GLY A 399 17.49 18.64 -1.63
N HIS A 400 18.82 18.71 -1.44
CA HIS A 400 19.65 19.69 -2.17
C HIS A 400 19.57 19.50 -3.68
N VAL A 401 19.41 18.26 -4.19
CA VAL A 401 19.24 18.02 -5.63
C VAL A 401 17.83 18.37 -6.12
N ALA A 402 16.80 18.24 -5.27
CA ALA A 402 15.45 18.70 -5.58
C ALA A 402 15.42 20.22 -5.75
N HIS A 403 16.02 20.98 -4.82
CA HIS A 403 16.19 22.43 -4.93
C HIS A 403 16.88 22.84 -6.24
N LEU A 404 18.05 22.28 -6.53
CA LEU A 404 18.79 22.57 -7.77
C LEU A 404 18.04 22.19 -9.07
N LEU A 405 17.01 21.35 -8.98
CA LEU A 405 16.15 20.98 -10.11
C LEU A 405 14.91 21.90 -10.20
N GLU A 406 14.36 22.32 -9.06
CA GLU A 406 13.34 23.36 -8.96
C GLU A 406 13.88 24.70 -9.50
N ASP A 407 15.13 25.05 -9.18
CA ASP A 407 15.90 26.16 -9.77
C ASP A 407 15.80 26.18 -11.30
N MET A 408 15.93 25.03 -11.96
CA MET A 408 15.88 24.94 -13.42
C MET A 408 14.49 25.23 -14.01
N THR A 409 13.47 25.45 -13.17
CA THR A 409 12.15 25.95 -13.59
C THR A 409 11.99 27.47 -13.46
N LEU A 410 12.87 28.16 -12.73
CA LEU A 410 12.92 29.62 -12.73
C LEU A 410 13.67 30.10 -14.00
N PRO A 411 13.04 30.89 -14.90
CA PRO A 411 13.70 31.38 -16.10
C PRO A 411 14.99 32.16 -15.81
N ALA A 412 15.05 32.92 -14.70
CA ALA A 412 16.24 33.66 -14.32
C ALA A 412 17.43 32.74 -13.92
N HIS A 413 17.18 31.66 -13.15
CA HIS A 413 18.20 30.64 -12.86
C HIS A 413 18.67 29.94 -14.15
N ALA A 414 17.73 29.61 -15.03
CA ALA A 414 18.01 29.01 -16.34
C ALA A 414 18.76 29.97 -17.29
N HIS A 415 18.56 31.28 -17.21
CA HIS A 415 19.25 32.25 -18.06
C HIS A 415 20.62 32.72 -17.52
N ALA A 416 21.00 32.30 -16.30
CA ALA A 416 22.12 32.87 -15.54
C ALA A 416 21.95 34.37 -15.22
N ASP A 417 20.71 34.78 -14.98
CA ASP A 417 20.22 36.14 -14.81
C ASP A 417 20.13 36.52 -13.31
N PRO A 418 20.98 37.43 -12.80
CA PRO A 418 21.26 37.54 -11.37
C PRO A 418 20.31 38.47 -10.60
N HIS A 419 19.36 37.86 -9.92
CA HIS A 419 18.46 38.46 -8.93
C HIS A 419 19.05 38.28 -7.52
N GLY A 420 18.80 39.24 -6.60
CA GLY A 420 19.28 39.15 -5.22
C GLY A 420 19.40 40.45 -4.44
N LEU A 421 19.40 40.31 -3.11
CA LEU A 421 19.20 41.34 -2.07
C LEU A 421 20.17 42.55 -2.06
N ASP A 422 21.25 42.53 -2.85
CA ASP A 422 22.24 43.61 -2.91
C ASP A 422 21.82 44.75 -3.87
N ASP A 423 20.96 44.49 -4.87
CA ASP A 423 20.48 45.56 -5.76
C ASP A 423 19.29 46.32 -5.16
N TRP A 424 19.63 47.31 -4.33
CA TRP A 424 18.71 48.27 -3.71
C TRP A 424 17.98 49.19 -4.74
N TRP A 425 18.08 48.90 -6.04
CA TRP A 425 17.46 49.66 -7.12
C TRP A 425 16.75 48.80 -8.18
N ASN A 426 16.80 47.46 -8.11
CA ASN A 426 16.12 46.56 -9.06
C ASN A 426 14.97 45.78 -8.39
N PRO A 427 13.71 46.29 -8.44
CA PRO A 427 12.56 45.68 -7.76
C PRO A 427 11.89 44.54 -8.56
N TYR A 428 12.60 43.91 -9.50
CA TYR A 428 12.01 43.17 -10.61
C TYR A 428 12.02 41.64 -10.49
N ASP A 429 12.34 41.09 -9.31
CA ASP A 429 12.04 39.69 -9.04
C ASP A 429 10.55 39.48 -8.73
N GLU A 430 9.74 39.78 -9.75
CA GLU A 430 8.29 39.63 -9.79
C GLU A 430 7.88 38.15 -9.93
N TYR A 431 8.85 37.23 -10.03
CA TYR A 431 8.63 35.79 -10.24
C TYR A 431 8.93 34.94 -8.99
N GLU A 432 10.12 35.05 -8.36
CA GLU A 432 10.40 34.39 -7.07
C GLU A 432 9.38 34.85 -6.02
N THR A 433 9.10 36.16 -6.00
CA THR A 433 8.04 36.75 -5.17
C THR A 433 6.66 36.16 -5.48
N TYR A 434 6.35 35.88 -6.75
CA TYR A 434 5.07 35.27 -7.13
C TYR A 434 4.99 33.81 -6.68
N THR A 435 6.01 32.99 -6.94
CA THR A 435 6.03 31.58 -6.55
C THR A 435 6.05 31.39 -5.04
N ALA A 436 6.79 32.22 -4.30
CA ALA A 436 6.76 32.25 -2.84
C ALA A 436 5.36 32.65 -2.32
N SER A 437 4.71 33.64 -2.93
CA SER A 437 3.33 34.00 -2.59
C SER A 437 2.32 32.88 -2.92
N TYR A 438 2.61 32.01 -3.90
CA TYR A 438 1.75 30.88 -4.26
C TYR A 438 1.85 29.73 -3.23
N SER A 439 3.02 29.49 -2.63
CA SER A 439 3.15 28.52 -1.51
C SER A 439 2.36 28.92 -0.26
N ASP A 440 2.19 30.23 -0.01
CA ASP A 440 1.35 30.71 1.08
C ASP A 440 -0.13 30.31 0.90
N TRP A 441 -0.62 30.26 -0.35
CA TRP A 441 -2.01 29.85 -0.67
C TRP A 441 -2.25 28.34 -0.55
N THR A 442 -1.21 27.52 -0.56
CA THR A 442 -1.31 26.04 -0.63
C THR A 442 -0.97 25.33 0.67
N SER A 443 -0.16 25.94 1.54
CA SER A 443 -0.08 25.59 2.98
C SER A 443 -1.44 25.61 3.70
N TYR A 444 -2.42 26.24 3.06
CA TYR A 444 -3.79 26.42 3.47
C TYR A 444 -4.69 25.18 3.27
N TRP A 445 -4.35 24.26 2.35
CA TRP A 445 -5.28 23.27 1.80
C TRP A 445 -4.90 21.81 2.07
N ALA A 446 -4.84 21.44 3.36
CA ALA A 446 -4.60 20.09 3.85
C ALA A 446 -5.77 19.09 3.61
N GLY A 447 -6.41 19.13 2.44
CA GLY A 447 -7.55 18.29 2.05
C GLY A 447 -7.80 18.20 0.54
N ALA A 448 -6.81 18.52 -0.30
CA ALA A 448 -6.99 18.80 -1.73
C ALA A 448 -6.93 17.57 -2.69
N GLU A 449 -7.38 16.38 -2.30
CA GLU A 449 -7.47 15.22 -3.22
C GLU A 449 -8.50 15.42 -4.37
N ALA A 450 -9.40 16.41 -4.26
CA ALA A 450 -10.56 16.53 -5.14
C ALA A 450 -10.42 17.52 -6.33
N ASN A 451 -9.59 18.55 -6.24
CA ASN A 451 -9.69 19.73 -7.12
C ASN A 451 -8.99 19.59 -8.49
N TRP A 452 -8.15 18.57 -8.69
CA TRP A 452 -7.36 18.37 -9.93
C TRP A 452 -8.18 18.25 -11.22
N LYS A 453 -9.50 17.96 -11.11
CA LYS A 453 -10.40 17.75 -12.26
C LYS A 453 -11.07 19.01 -12.79
N GLN A 454 -11.05 20.13 -12.07
CA GLN A 454 -11.95 21.25 -12.39
C GLN A 454 -11.31 22.37 -13.22
N TRP A 455 -9.97 22.44 -13.28
CA TRP A 455 -9.21 23.43 -14.07
C TRP A 455 -8.63 22.87 -15.36
N ALA A 456 -9.33 21.92 -15.99
CA ALA A 456 -9.12 21.57 -17.39
C ALA A 456 -9.58 22.73 -18.29
N TYR A 457 -8.68 23.65 -18.60
CA TYR A 457 -8.97 24.88 -19.35
C TYR A 457 -9.38 24.62 -20.82
N PRO A 458 -10.10 25.57 -21.46
CA PRO A 458 -10.98 25.25 -22.58
C PRO A 458 -10.26 25.04 -23.93
N ALA A 459 -9.92 23.78 -24.21
CA ALA A 459 -10.09 23.06 -25.49
C ALA A 459 -9.53 23.61 -26.83
N GLU A 460 -8.97 24.82 -26.91
CA GLU A 460 -8.60 25.47 -28.19
C GLU A 460 -7.08 25.74 -28.39
N THR A 461 -6.21 25.11 -27.60
CA THR A 461 -4.80 24.84 -27.99
C THR A 461 -4.44 23.37 -27.75
N PRO A 462 -3.58 22.74 -28.56
CA PRO A 462 -3.31 21.30 -28.44
C PRO A 462 -2.22 20.98 -27.41
N ASP A 463 -2.43 19.88 -26.69
CA ASP A 463 -1.41 19.05 -26.03
C ASP A 463 -0.76 19.55 -24.71
N GLN A 464 -1.46 20.39 -23.93
CA GLN A 464 -1.20 20.49 -22.48
C GLN A 464 -2.51 20.44 -21.67
N THR A 465 -2.73 19.33 -20.98
CA THR A 465 -3.75 19.18 -19.92
C THR A 465 -3.13 19.45 -18.55
N SER A 466 -3.91 19.27 -17.47
CA SER A 466 -3.48 19.19 -16.07
C SER A 466 -2.23 18.30 -15.84
N PRO A 467 -1.68 18.22 -14.61
CA PRO A 467 -0.86 17.10 -14.14
C PRO A 467 -1.66 15.77 -14.06
N THR A 468 -2.24 15.38 -15.20
CA THR A 468 -2.86 14.09 -15.54
C THR A 468 -1.99 13.33 -16.54
N GLY A 469 -0.72 13.71 -16.63
CA GLY A 469 0.31 12.94 -17.31
C GLY A 469 0.95 12.01 -16.29
N ASP A 470 0.70 10.72 -16.48
CA ASP A 470 1.45 9.58 -15.95
C ASP A 470 2.97 9.86 -15.87
N ILE A 471 3.61 9.42 -14.77
CA ILE A 471 5.04 9.60 -14.48
C ILE A 471 5.81 8.51 -15.24
N ARG A 472 6.03 8.75 -16.53
CA ARG A 472 6.41 7.71 -17.50
C ARG A 472 7.81 7.16 -17.23
N SER A 473 7.84 5.88 -16.86
CA SER A 473 8.98 4.93 -16.86
C SER A 473 10.34 5.53 -17.31
N PRO A 474 11.42 5.46 -16.48
CA PRO A 474 12.72 6.08 -16.76
C PRO A 474 13.37 5.72 -18.10
N SER A 475 12.85 4.70 -18.79
CA SER A 475 13.18 4.33 -20.16
C SER A 475 12.75 5.34 -21.25
N GLN A 476 11.82 6.28 -20.95
CA GLN A 476 11.30 7.24 -21.93
C GLN A 476 11.98 8.63 -21.89
N ILE A 477 12.84 8.90 -20.91
CA ILE A 477 13.71 10.09 -20.90
C ILE A 477 14.60 10.06 -22.16
N PRO A 478 14.58 11.09 -23.04
CA PRO A 478 15.25 11.03 -24.35
C PRO A 478 16.76 10.80 -24.29
N GLN A 479 17.20 9.58 -24.64
CA GLN A 479 18.62 9.21 -24.64
C GLN A 479 19.41 9.87 -25.79
N PHE A 480 20.10 10.97 -25.49
CA PHE A 480 20.97 11.65 -26.45
C PHE A 480 22.40 11.06 -26.51
N SER A 481 22.54 10.09 -27.41
CA SER A 481 23.81 9.50 -27.90
C SER A 481 24.55 8.52 -26.96
N SER A 482 25.34 7.64 -27.59
CA SER A 482 25.95 6.45 -26.96
C SER A 482 27.18 6.71 -26.09
N GLU A 483 27.44 7.95 -25.67
CA GLU A 483 28.63 8.32 -24.87
C GLU A 483 28.29 9.09 -23.57
N ILE A 484 27.02 9.46 -23.32
CA ILE A 484 26.55 10.00 -22.03
C ILE A 484 25.19 9.36 -21.68
N THR A 485 25.22 8.27 -20.92
CA THR A 485 24.02 7.60 -20.37
C THR A 485 23.86 7.92 -18.89
N VAL A 486 23.25 9.07 -18.57
CA VAL A 486 22.87 9.42 -17.20
C VAL A 486 21.54 10.20 -17.19
N PRO A 487 20.44 9.64 -16.66
CA PRO A 487 19.12 10.28 -16.65
C PRO A 487 19.10 11.68 -16.01
N LEU A 488 19.87 11.90 -14.94
CA LEU A 488 19.88 13.17 -14.20
C LEU A 488 20.25 14.39 -15.04
N TYR A 489 21.18 14.26 -16.02
CA TYR A 489 21.49 15.40 -16.91
C TYR A 489 20.36 15.64 -17.91
N GLY A 490 19.68 14.59 -18.37
CA GLY A 490 18.47 14.73 -19.19
C GLY A 490 17.37 15.48 -18.46
N LEU A 491 17.05 15.06 -17.23
CA LEU A 491 16.04 15.67 -16.37
C LEU A 491 16.30 17.17 -16.13
N PHE A 492 17.54 17.55 -15.76
CA PHE A 492 17.94 18.95 -15.63
C PHE A 492 17.87 19.71 -16.97
N TYR A 493 18.33 19.08 -18.07
CA TYR A 493 18.37 19.70 -19.39
C TYR A 493 16.97 20.00 -19.93
N GLU A 494 16.03 19.05 -19.85
CA GLU A 494 14.65 19.22 -20.32
C GLU A 494 13.90 20.26 -19.48
N THR A 495 14.14 20.27 -18.17
CA THR A 495 13.58 21.26 -17.24
C THR A 495 14.05 22.68 -17.58
N ALA A 496 15.36 22.89 -17.70
CA ALA A 496 15.92 24.18 -18.11
C ALA A 496 15.51 24.58 -19.55
N SER A 497 15.39 23.60 -20.47
CA SER A 497 14.90 23.83 -21.84
C SER A 497 13.41 24.20 -21.91
N LEU A 498 12.64 23.92 -20.86
CA LEU A 498 11.27 24.39 -20.74
C LEU A 498 11.23 25.85 -20.24
N ALA A 499 12.07 26.18 -19.24
CA ALA A 499 12.22 27.54 -18.73
C ALA A 499 12.72 28.53 -19.81
N ASP A 500 13.61 28.10 -20.71
CA ASP A 500 14.12 28.89 -21.87
C ASP A 500 13.02 29.49 -22.77
N ASN A 501 11.78 28.99 -22.72
CA ASN A 501 10.69 29.52 -23.54
C ASN A 501 10.11 30.83 -23.00
N PHE A 502 10.43 31.20 -21.76
CA PHE A 502 9.86 32.34 -21.04
C PHE A 502 10.91 33.45 -20.84
N ASP A 503 10.45 34.68 -20.59
CA ASP A 503 11.33 35.83 -20.29
C ASP A 503 11.73 35.81 -18.80
N SER A 504 12.95 36.22 -18.46
CA SER A 504 13.41 36.32 -17.06
C SER A 504 13.16 37.71 -16.46
N ASP A 505 13.76 38.75 -17.03
CA ASP A 505 13.40 40.20 -17.02
C ASP A 505 14.49 41.01 -17.75
N ASP A 506 15.75 40.56 -17.65
CA ASP A 506 16.94 41.03 -18.38
C ASP A 506 17.22 40.22 -19.67
N ALA A 507 16.95 38.91 -19.68
CA ALA A 507 17.22 38.00 -20.80
C ALA A 507 15.97 37.45 -21.53
N ASN A 508 15.70 37.99 -22.73
CA ASN A 508 14.64 37.58 -23.65
C ASN A 508 14.63 36.05 -23.97
N GLY A 509 13.64 35.31 -23.49
CA GLY A 509 13.47 33.87 -23.78
C GLY A 509 13.30 33.48 -25.25
N GLN A 510 13.56 32.21 -25.58
CA GLN A 510 13.63 31.64 -26.93
C GLN A 510 12.33 31.78 -27.74
N VAL A 511 11.16 31.68 -27.11
CA VAL A 511 9.85 31.76 -27.79
C VAL A 511 9.27 33.17 -27.80
N ASP A 512 9.44 33.93 -26.72
CA ASP A 512 8.91 35.29 -26.62
C ASP A 512 9.76 36.33 -27.35
N LEU A 513 11.09 36.15 -27.36
CA LEU A 513 12.07 37.04 -27.99
C LEU A 513 11.98 38.52 -27.51
N GLY A 514 11.40 38.75 -26.32
CA GLY A 514 11.14 40.08 -25.76
C GLY A 514 9.94 40.80 -26.36
N THR A 515 8.80 40.10 -26.56
CA THR A 515 7.50 40.79 -26.74
C THR A 515 6.91 41.25 -25.41
N ARG A 516 7.22 40.57 -24.31
CA ARG A 516 7.13 41.11 -22.94
C ARG A 516 8.18 42.24 -22.81
N ARG A 517 7.83 43.29 -22.07
CA ARG A 517 8.42 44.63 -22.31
C ARG A 517 9.61 44.90 -21.39
N ALA A 518 10.53 45.73 -21.88
CA ALA A 518 11.59 46.36 -21.09
C ALA A 518 11.03 47.28 -19.97
N GLY A 519 10.60 46.68 -18.87
CA GLY A 519 9.99 47.33 -17.71
C GLY A 519 9.29 46.41 -16.71
N GLY A 520 9.66 45.12 -16.65
CA GLY A 520 9.06 44.10 -15.78
C GLY A 520 8.03 43.20 -16.46
N LEU A 521 7.73 42.07 -15.82
CA LEU A 521 6.66 41.15 -16.18
C LEU A 521 5.37 41.64 -15.52
N THR A 522 4.23 41.66 -16.23
CA THR A 522 2.97 41.94 -15.51
C THR A 522 2.61 40.75 -14.63
N ALA A 523 1.93 40.99 -13.50
CA ALA A 523 1.51 39.90 -12.59
C ALA A 523 0.71 38.77 -13.27
N ALA A 524 0.00 39.06 -14.37
CA ALA A 524 -0.68 38.04 -15.19
C ALA A 524 0.28 37.21 -16.06
N GLU A 525 1.41 37.78 -16.48
CA GLU A 525 2.49 37.08 -17.18
C GLU A 525 3.34 36.26 -16.19
N CYS A 526 3.63 36.78 -14.98
CA CYS A 526 4.21 35.99 -13.89
C CYS A 526 3.33 34.79 -13.53
N GLN A 527 2.02 35.01 -13.38
CA GLN A 527 1.05 33.94 -13.15
C GLN A 527 1.10 32.88 -14.26
N GLN A 528 1.07 33.28 -15.54
CA GLN A 528 1.13 32.33 -16.65
C GLN A 528 2.42 31.47 -16.64
N ILE A 529 3.56 32.07 -16.25
CA ILE A 529 4.82 31.32 -16.09
C ILE A 529 4.70 30.38 -14.88
N GLY A 530 4.23 30.86 -13.72
CA GLY A 530 4.08 30.09 -12.48
C GLY A 530 3.17 28.88 -12.62
N ASP A 531 1.96 29.09 -13.16
CA ASP A 531 0.98 28.04 -13.44
C ASP A 531 1.54 26.94 -14.39
N THR A 532 2.56 27.25 -15.19
CA THR A 532 3.23 26.27 -16.07
C THR A 532 4.45 25.62 -15.39
N MET A 533 5.33 26.42 -14.79
CA MET A 533 6.62 25.98 -14.25
C MET A 533 6.52 25.26 -12.91
N MET A 534 5.63 25.68 -12.00
CA MET A 534 5.44 25.00 -10.72
C MET A 534 4.89 23.58 -10.92
N ILE A 535 3.99 23.39 -11.89
CA ILE A 535 3.49 22.07 -12.29
C ILE A 535 4.61 21.20 -12.89
N TRP A 536 5.58 21.82 -13.58
CA TRP A 536 6.75 21.09 -14.09
C TRP A 536 7.75 20.74 -12.98
N ALA A 537 8.02 21.64 -12.03
CA ALA A 537 8.89 21.38 -10.88
C ALA A 537 8.43 20.16 -10.07
N VAL A 538 7.12 20.11 -9.75
CA VAL A 538 6.49 18.98 -9.04
C VAL A 538 6.68 17.65 -9.78
N LYS A 539 6.61 17.64 -11.12
CA LYS A 539 6.88 16.45 -11.93
C LYS A 539 8.36 16.10 -11.97
N ALA A 540 9.23 17.08 -12.19
CA ALA A 540 10.67 16.89 -12.30
C ALA A 540 11.27 16.32 -11.00
N VAL A 541 10.81 16.80 -9.83
CA VAL A 541 11.23 16.26 -8.53
C VAL A 541 10.64 14.87 -8.26
N ALA A 542 9.43 14.56 -8.75
CA ALA A 542 8.90 13.20 -8.68
C ALA A 542 9.69 12.20 -9.57
N GLU A 543 10.14 12.62 -10.75
CA GLU A 543 11.07 11.85 -11.60
C GLU A 543 12.47 11.73 -10.97
N LEU A 544 12.93 12.75 -10.23
CA LEU A 544 14.16 12.67 -9.42
C LEU A 544 14.04 11.58 -8.33
N PHE A 545 12.86 11.41 -7.72
CA PHE A 545 12.61 10.31 -6.78
C PHE A 545 12.63 8.95 -7.48
N ARG A 546 12.01 8.81 -8.66
CA ARG A 546 12.13 7.58 -9.49
C ARG A 546 13.59 7.26 -9.83
N TYR A 547 14.34 8.27 -10.28
CA TYR A 547 15.77 8.13 -10.59
C TYR A 547 16.60 7.71 -9.38
N PHE A 548 16.37 8.33 -8.21
CA PHE A 548 17.00 7.93 -6.96
C PHE A 548 16.72 6.46 -6.63
N TYR A 549 15.45 6.05 -6.62
CA TYR A 549 15.06 4.66 -6.34
C TYR A 549 15.67 3.67 -7.36
N SER A 550 15.76 4.03 -8.65
CA SER A 550 16.41 3.20 -9.69
C SER A 550 17.89 2.89 -9.46
N MET A 551 18.53 3.55 -8.48
CA MET A 551 19.91 3.29 -8.05
C MET A 551 20.04 2.69 -6.65
N VAL A 552 19.02 2.78 -5.80
CA VAL A 552 19.11 2.37 -4.38
C VAL A 552 18.15 1.26 -3.97
N ASP A 553 17.07 1.05 -4.73
CA ASP A 553 16.12 -0.03 -4.48
C ASP A 553 16.71 -1.35 -4.98
N SER A 554 17.46 -2.00 -4.09
CA SER A 554 18.08 -3.30 -4.33
C SER A 554 17.16 -4.47 -3.98
N GLN A 555 15.88 -4.21 -3.66
CA GLN A 555 14.88 -5.25 -3.52
C GLN A 555 14.40 -5.70 -4.91
N SER A 556 14.08 -7.00 -5.03
CA SER A 556 13.62 -7.55 -6.31
C SER A 556 12.20 -7.04 -6.64
N PRO A 557 11.79 -7.06 -7.93
CA PRO A 557 10.57 -6.41 -8.41
C PRO A 557 9.30 -6.66 -7.57
N PRO A 558 8.34 -5.71 -7.54
CA PRO A 558 7.28 -5.63 -6.54
C PRO A 558 6.50 -6.94 -6.39
N THR A 559 6.19 -7.30 -5.14
CA THR A 559 5.58 -8.60 -4.82
C THR A 559 4.09 -8.58 -5.18
N VAL A 560 3.75 -9.06 -6.37
CA VAL A 560 2.37 -9.13 -6.89
C VAL A 560 1.65 -10.38 -6.41
N THR A 561 0.44 -10.22 -5.89
CA THR A 561 -0.51 -11.26 -5.50
C THR A 561 -1.76 -11.15 -6.37
N LEU A 562 -2.22 -12.28 -6.93
CA LEU A 562 -3.42 -12.39 -7.74
C LEU A 562 -4.45 -13.30 -7.03
N ASP A 563 -5.60 -12.73 -6.66
CA ASP A 563 -6.62 -13.41 -5.84
C ASP A 563 -7.62 -14.22 -6.69
N ASP A 564 -8.22 -15.26 -6.10
CA ASP A 564 -9.16 -16.21 -6.72
C ASP A 564 -8.62 -17.07 -7.91
N PHE A 565 -7.36 -16.97 -8.30
CA PHE A 565 -6.76 -17.81 -9.35
C PHE A 565 -5.77 -18.84 -8.80
N SER A 566 -5.84 -20.08 -9.30
CA SER A 566 -4.96 -21.17 -8.85
C SER A 566 -3.61 -21.15 -9.56
N ALA A 567 -2.51 -21.13 -8.81
CA ALA A 567 -1.14 -21.31 -9.34
C ALA A 567 -0.83 -22.77 -9.77
N ASP A 568 -1.76 -23.72 -9.57
CA ASP A 568 -1.60 -25.12 -9.97
C ASP A 568 -2.33 -25.41 -11.29
N LEU A 569 -1.58 -25.61 -12.37
CA LEU A 569 -2.07 -26.01 -13.69
C LEU A 569 -2.84 -27.36 -13.67
N GLY A 570 -2.60 -28.23 -12.68
CA GLY A 570 -3.38 -29.45 -12.47
C GLY A 570 -4.71 -29.21 -11.74
N ARG A 571 -4.94 -28.01 -11.20
CA ARG A 571 -6.11 -27.61 -10.42
C ARG A 571 -6.51 -26.15 -10.67
N PRO A 572 -6.77 -25.73 -11.93
CA PRO A 572 -7.20 -24.37 -12.28
C PRO A 572 -8.49 -23.95 -11.55
N SER A 573 -8.66 -22.63 -11.36
CA SER A 573 -9.93 -22.04 -10.91
C SER A 573 -11.03 -22.19 -11.97
N GLN A 574 -12.29 -22.02 -11.60
CA GLN A 574 -13.42 -21.96 -12.54
C GLN A 574 -13.97 -20.53 -12.59
N LYS A 575 -14.23 -20.01 -13.79
CA LYS A 575 -14.80 -18.68 -14.04
C LYS A 575 -15.79 -18.77 -15.22
N GLY A 576 -16.74 -17.84 -15.30
CA GLY A 576 -17.62 -17.70 -16.47
C GLY A 576 -16.92 -17.03 -17.66
N GLY A 577 -17.61 -16.89 -18.80
CA GLY A 577 -17.11 -16.12 -19.95
C GLY A 577 -16.91 -14.62 -19.71
N THR A 578 -17.30 -14.10 -18.53
CA THR A 578 -16.94 -12.77 -18.03
C THR A 578 -16.89 -12.80 -16.50
N PHE A 579 -15.87 -12.17 -15.91
CA PHE A 579 -15.62 -12.09 -14.47
C PHE A 579 -14.72 -10.90 -14.14
N ASP A 580 -14.79 -10.42 -12.91
CA ASP A 580 -13.80 -9.49 -12.38
C ASP A 580 -12.61 -10.25 -11.77
N ALA A 581 -11.42 -9.69 -11.91
CA ALA A 581 -10.17 -10.16 -11.34
C ALA A 581 -9.53 -9.03 -10.53
N THR A 582 -9.00 -9.36 -9.35
CA THR A 582 -8.36 -8.41 -8.45
C THR A 582 -6.95 -8.90 -8.11
N ALA A 583 -6.02 -7.96 -8.06
CA ALA A 583 -4.65 -8.16 -7.64
C ALA A 583 -4.23 -7.06 -6.68
N SER A 584 -3.18 -7.32 -5.92
CA SER A 584 -2.50 -6.33 -5.09
C SER A 584 -1.00 -6.56 -5.20
N ALA A 585 -0.21 -5.51 -5.05
CA ALA A 585 1.24 -5.63 -5.02
C ALA A 585 1.83 -4.73 -3.94
N ALA A 586 3.00 -5.13 -3.44
CA ALA A 586 3.69 -4.43 -2.37
C ALA A 586 5.18 -4.25 -2.67
N ASP A 587 5.63 -3.03 -2.42
CA ASP A 587 7.01 -2.56 -2.36
C ASP A 587 7.05 -1.52 -1.24
N SER A 588 7.99 -1.64 -0.31
CA SER A 588 8.11 -0.74 0.85
C SER A 588 9.27 0.25 0.74
N VAL A 589 10.03 0.19 -0.35
CA VAL A 589 11.16 1.10 -0.60
C VAL A 589 10.70 2.18 -1.55
N SER A 590 10.31 1.80 -2.77
CA SER A 590 9.97 2.74 -3.84
C SER A 590 8.47 2.86 -4.12
N GLY A 591 7.65 1.96 -3.56
CA GLY A 591 6.19 1.94 -3.78
C GLY A 591 5.80 1.27 -5.09
N VAL A 592 4.50 1.11 -5.35
CA VAL A 592 3.95 0.38 -6.50
C VAL A 592 2.98 1.24 -7.27
N ASP A 593 3.09 1.26 -8.60
CA ASP A 593 2.14 1.95 -9.48
C ASP A 593 0.69 1.54 -9.17
N GLN A 594 -0.11 2.52 -8.76
CA GLN A 594 -1.48 2.30 -8.30
C GLN A 594 -2.44 2.03 -9.46
N ASP A 595 -2.19 2.59 -10.66
CA ASP A 595 -3.04 2.45 -11.85
C ASP A 595 -2.41 1.56 -12.94
N GLY A 596 -1.15 1.17 -12.80
CA GLY A 596 -0.36 0.40 -13.78
C GLY A 596 -0.49 -1.12 -13.75
N TYR A 597 -1.55 -1.70 -13.17
CA TYR A 597 -1.71 -3.16 -13.14
C TYR A 597 -2.15 -3.69 -14.50
N HIS A 598 -1.25 -4.38 -15.22
CA HIS A 598 -1.55 -5.07 -16.46
C HIS A 598 -1.97 -6.52 -16.20
N PHE A 599 -3.25 -6.82 -16.41
CA PHE A 599 -3.78 -8.18 -16.40
C PHE A 599 -3.61 -8.80 -17.80
N ILE A 600 -2.81 -9.86 -17.91
CA ILE A 600 -2.48 -10.50 -19.19
C ILE A 600 -2.96 -11.95 -19.19
N THR A 601 -3.68 -12.35 -20.25
CA THR A 601 -4.32 -13.66 -20.37
C THR A 601 -3.89 -14.39 -21.65
N TRP A 602 -3.81 -15.72 -21.60
CA TRP A 602 -3.54 -16.59 -22.75
C TRP A 602 -4.44 -17.82 -22.72
N ARG A 603 -4.93 -18.26 -23.89
CA ARG A 603 -5.72 -19.49 -24.06
C ARG A 603 -4.84 -20.68 -24.40
N TRP A 604 -5.16 -21.86 -23.89
CA TRP A 604 -4.50 -23.12 -24.29
C TRP A 604 -5.12 -23.68 -25.56
N ASN A 605 -4.33 -23.80 -26.64
CA ASN A 605 -4.82 -24.31 -27.93
C ASN A 605 -4.72 -25.85 -28.10
N GLY A 606 -4.40 -26.58 -27.02
CA GLY A 606 -4.12 -28.02 -27.06
C GLY A 606 -2.63 -28.38 -27.22
N SER A 607 -1.77 -27.42 -27.57
CA SER A 607 -0.32 -27.64 -27.77
C SER A 607 0.58 -26.52 -27.25
N ALA A 608 0.07 -25.29 -27.18
CA ALA A 608 0.76 -24.12 -26.66
C ALA A 608 -0.25 -23.12 -26.07
N TRP A 609 0.26 -22.19 -25.27
CA TRP A 609 -0.44 -20.95 -24.92
C TRP A 609 -0.44 -20.02 -26.12
N ALA A 610 -1.60 -19.47 -26.46
CA ALA A 610 -1.86 -18.59 -27.59
C ALA A 610 -2.86 -17.49 -27.19
N ASP A 611 -3.31 -16.69 -28.15
CA ASP A 611 -4.37 -15.69 -27.98
C ASP A 611 -4.09 -14.73 -26.81
N GLU A 612 -2.87 -14.19 -26.77
CA GLU A 612 -2.39 -13.25 -25.75
C GLU A 612 -3.23 -11.96 -25.77
N THR A 613 -3.90 -11.68 -24.65
CA THR A 613 -4.70 -10.48 -24.44
C THR A 613 -4.26 -9.80 -23.15
N ASP A 614 -3.66 -8.63 -23.30
CA ASP A 614 -3.50 -7.63 -22.25
C ASP A 614 -4.81 -6.83 -22.13
N TRP A 615 -5.33 -6.70 -20.92
CA TRP A 615 -6.58 -5.99 -20.63
C TRP A 615 -6.36 -4.49 -20.36
N GLY A 616 -5.11 -4.04 -20.37
CA GLY A 616 -4.69 -2.66 -20.11
C GLY A 616 -4.38 -2.40 -18.64
N ALA A 617 -3.72 -1.26 -18.39
CA ALA A 617 -3.44 -0.74 -17.06
C ALA A 617 -4.74 -0.42 -16.30
N CYS A 618 -4.83 -0.80 -15.03
CA CYS A 618 -5.92 -0.42 -14.14
C CYS A 618 -5.52 -0.39 -12.65
N ALA A 619 -6.44 0.14 -11.82
CA ALA A 619 -6.32 0.25 -10.36
C ALA A 619 -6.44 -1.10 -9.61
N GLY A 620 -5.57 -2.08 -9.91
CA GLY A 620 -5.54 -3.39 -9.26
C GLY A 620 -6.76 -4.30 -9.52
N GLN A 621 -7.76 -3.85 -10.31
CA GLN A 621 -8.94 -4.62 -10.65
C GLN A 621 -9.31 -4.47 -12.13
N ALA A 622 -9.45 -5.59 -12.84
CA ALA A 622 -9.85 -5.65 -14.24
C ALA A 622 -11.13 -6.50 -14.43
N SER A 623 -12.00 -6.09 -15.34
CA SER A 623 -13.15 -6.89 -15.78
C SER A 623 -12.78 -7.64 -17.06
N ILE A 624 -12.58 -8.94 -16.96
CA ILE A 624 -12.09 -9.82 -18.03
C ILE A 624 -13.30 -10.51 -18.65
N GLY A 625 -13.52 -10.34 -19.95
CA GLY A 625 -14.79 -10.67 -20.59
C GLY A 625 -14.70 -11.20 -22.03
N ALA A 626 -15.84 -11.65 -22.55
CA ALA A 626 -15.97 -12.29 -23.86
C ALA A 626 -14.97 -13.43 -24.12
N LEU A 627 -14.55 -14.14 -23.07
CA LEU A 627 -13.73 -15.34 -23.18
C LEU A 627 -14.62 -16.55 -23.47
N ALA A 628 -14.23 -17.36 -24.44
CA ALA A 628 -14.95 -18.57 -24.84
C ALA A 628 -14.35 -19.83 -24.19
N ASP A 629 -15.17 -20.85 -23.96
CA ASP A 629 -14.85 -22.08 -23.22
C ASP A 629 -13.42 -22.62 -23.42
N GLY A 630 -12.75 -22.97 -22.33
CA GLY A 630 -11.44 -23.63 -22.37
C GLY A 630 -10.50 -23.25 -21.24
N LEU A 631 -9.29 -23.80 -21.29
CA LEU A 631 -8.23 -23.53 -20.32
C LEU A 631 -7.50 -22.24 -20.66
N TYR A 632 -7.31 -21.39 -19.67
CA TYR A 632 -6.55 -20.15 -19.73
C TYR A 632 -5.47 -20.12 -18.64
N ARG A 633 -4.44 -19.31 -18.89
CA ARG A 633 -3.54 -18.80 -17.85
C ARG A 633 -3.66 -17.27 -17.78
N ILE A 634 -3.37 -16.73 -16.61
CA ILE A 634 -3.33 -15.30 -16.32
C ILE A 634 -2.04 -14.96 -15.56
N GLU A 635 -1.53 -13.78 -15.82
CA GLU A 635 -0.41 -13.15 -15.12
C GLU A 635 -0.80 -11.68 -14.88
N VAL A 636 -0.46 -11.13 -13.72
CA VAL A 636 -0.54 -9.68 -13.48
C VAL A 636 0.86 -9.12 -13.30
N ARG A 637 1.13 -7.98 -13.94
CA ARG A 637 2.38 -7.22 -13.83
C ARG A 637 2.11 -5.76 -13.47
N VAL A 638 3.05 -5.13 -12.78
CA VAL A 638 3.00 -3.71 -12.35
C VAL A 638 4.42 -3.21 -12.08
N GLU A 639 4.70 -1.93 -12.34
CA GLU A 639 6.02 -1.29 -12.12
C GLU A 639 6.11 -0.70 -10.69
N ASN A 640 7.31 -0.66 -10.08
CA ASN A 640 7.55 0.05 -8.82
C ASN A 640 8.09 1.49 -9.03
N GLY A 641 8.33 2.19 -7.93
CA GLY A 641 8.97 3.52 -7.93
C GLY A 641 10.37 3.54 -8.58
N ALA A 642 11.09 2.41 -8.59
CA ALA A 642 12.44 2.29 -9.18
C ALA A 642 12.44 2.01 -10.70
N GLY A 643 11.34 1.47 -11.25
CA GLY A 643 11.24 1.05 -12.66
C GLY A 643 11.30 -0.48 -12.89
N ASP A 644 11.25 -1.27 -11.81
CA ASP A 644 11.25 -2.72 -11.85
C ASP A 644 9.82 -3.29 -11.94
N VAL A 645 9.62 -4.26 -12.84
CA VAL A 645 8.29 -4.83 -13.14
C VAL A 645 8.07 -6.14 -12.41
N GLY A 646 7.15 -6.12 -11.43
CA GLY A 646 6.71 -7.28 -10.68
C GLY A 646 5.85 -8.23 -11.52
N SER A 647 5.69 -9.47 -11.05
CA SER A 647 4.82 -10.46 -11.68
C SER A 647 4.20 -11.40 -10.64
N SER A 648 2.91 -11.71 -10.77
CA SER A 648 2.25 -12.76 -9.98
C SER A 648 2.76 -14.17 -10.31
N GLY A 649 3.50 -14.32 -11.42
CA GLY A 649 3.66 -15.58 -12.12
C GLY A 649 2.34 -16.04 -12.77
N TYR A 650 2.37 -17.21 -13.39
CA TYR A 650 1.20 -17.78 -14.08
C TYR A 650 0.26 -18.50 -13.11
N HIS A 651 -0.97 -17.99 -13.01
CA HIS A 651 -2.11 -18.71 -12.45
C HIS A 651 -3.00 -19.22 -13.59
N TYR A 652 -3.93 -20.14 -13.29
CA TYR A 652 -4.70 -20.91 -14.27
C TYR A 652 -6.18 -20.96 -13.93
N PHE A 653 -7.03 -20.88 -14.96
CA PHE A 653 -8.47 -20.98 -14.84
C PHE A 653 -9.10 -21.63 -16.08
N TYR A 654 -10.20 -22.34 -15.89
CA TYR A 654 -11.12 -22.66 -16.97
C TYR A 654 -12.18 -21.57 -17.09
N VAL A 655 -12.58 -21.32 -18.34
CA VAL A 655 -13.79 -20.61 -18.70
C VAL A 655 -14.85 -21.62 -19.12
N ASP A 656 -16.06 -21.43 -18.60
CA ASP A 656 -17.29 -22.13 -18.97
C ASP A 656 -18.42 -21.09 -19.12
N GLU A 657 -18.84 -20.79 -20.35
CA GLU A 657 -19.97 -19.90 -20.64
C GLU A 657 -21.32 -20.47 -20.16
N VAL A 658 -21.39 -21.76 -19.81
CA VAL A 658 -22.63 -22.52 -19.58
C VAL A 658 -22.66 -23.18 -18.18
N SER A 659 -22.08 -22.52 -17.17
CA SER A 659 -22.11 -22.96 -15.75
C SER A 659 -23.50 -23.51 -15.34
N PRO A 660 -23.67 -24.84 -15.16
CA PRO A 660 -24.97 -25.46 -15.39
C PRO A 660 -25.86 -25.47 -14.15
N ALA A 661 -26.74 -24.47 -14.04
CA ALA A 661 -27.86 -24.44 -13.10
C ALA A 661 -29.01 -25.40 -13.53
N GLY A 662 -28.68 -26.66 -13.75
CA GLY A 662 -29.60 -27.75 -14.13
C GLY A 662 -29.41 -29.00 -13.27
N PRO A 663 -30.47 -29.76 -12.94
CA PRO A 663 -30.35 -30.91 -12.04
C PRO A 663 -29.69 -32.11 -12.75
N CYS A 664 -28.43 -32.38 -12.42
CA CYS A 664 -27.86 -33.71 -12.67
C CYS A 664 -28.50 -34.74 -11.71
N GLY A 665 -28.63 -35.99 -12.18
CA GLY A 665 -29.37 -37.02 -11.45
C GLY A 665 -28.65 -38.37 -11.44
N MET A 666 -28.77 -39.10 -10.33
CA MET A 666 -28.23 -40.45 -10.15
C MET A 666 -29.26 -41.40 -9.54
N THR A 667 -29.21 -42.66 -9.96
CA THR A 667 -29.72 -43.82 -9.21
C THR A 667 -28.61 -44.86 -9.03
N VAL A 668 -28.71 -45.66 -7.97
CA VAL A 668 -27.90 -46.87 -7.78
C VAL A 668 -28.87 -48.05 -7.67
N GLU A 669 -28.84 -48.95 -8.66
CA GLU A 669 -29.70 -50.13 -8.75
C GLU A 669 -29.12 -51.33 -7.99
N SER A 670 -27.79 -51.44 -7.95
CA SER A 670 -27.09 -52.44 -7.13
C SER A 670 -25.70 -51.96 -6.68
N PHE A 671 -25.22 -52.49 -5.55
CA PHE A 671 -23.86 -52.31 -5.06
C PHE A 671 -23.46 -53.49 -4.15
N THR A 672 -22.16 -53.71 -3.96
CA THR A 672 -21.60 -54.59 -2.91
C THR A 672 -20.26 -54.04 -2.43
N VAL A 673 -20.15 -53.86 -1.11
CA VAL A 673 -18.93 -53.38 -0.42
C VAL A 673 -18.38 -54.52 0.43
N SER A 674 -17.08 -54.81 0.32
CA SER A 674 -16.43 -55.85 1.12
C SER A 674 -16.15 -55.38 2.55
N GLY A 675 -16.42 -56.23 3.55
CA GLY A 675 -15.91 -56.07 4.91
C GLY A 675 -16.60 -54.98 5.74
N ALA A 676 -17.67 -55.36 6.44
CA ALA A 676 -18.29 -54.55 7.49
C ALA A 676 -17.44 -54.58 8.79
N GLY A 677 -16.18 -54.16 8.66
CA GLY A 677 -15.09 -54.35 9.62
C GLY A 677 -13.76 -54.27 8.88
N ALA A 678 -13.38 -53.06 8.48
CA ALA A 678 -12.14 -52.75 7.79
C ALA A 678 -11.10 -52.27 8.80
N THR A 679 -9.87 -52.78 8.70
CA THR A 679 -8.78 -52.21 9.50
C THR A 679 -8.39 -50.83 8.93
N PRO A 680 -7.95 -49.89 9.77
CA PRO A 680 -7.47 -48.57 9.35
C PRO A 680 -6.48 -48.65 8.18
N GLY A 681 -6.65 -47.80 7.16
CA GLY A 681 -5.80 -47.78 5.97
C GLY A 681 -5.98 -48.93 4.98
N ARG A 682 -6.84 -49.93 5.27
CA ARG A 682 -6.99 -51.12 4.44
C ARG A 682 -7.93 -50.91 3.25
N GLY A 683 -7.65 -51.62 2.16
CA GLY A 683 -8.48 -51.65 0.96
C GLY A 683 -9.91 -52.16 1.20
N VAL A 684 -10.88 -51.29 0.90
CA VAL A 684 -12.32 -51.54 0.83
C VAL A 684 -12.71 -51.78 -0.62
N MET A 685 -13.03 -53.02 -0.97
CA MET A 685 -13.40 -53.42 -2.33
C MET A 685 -14.86 -53.04 -2.63
N LEU A 686 -15.03 -52.20 -3.65
CA LEU A 686 -16.29 -51.89 -4.29
C LEU A 686 -16.50 -52.85 -5.46
N SER A 687 -17.70 -53.42 -5.59
CA SER A 687 -18.02 -54.36 -6.67
C SER A 687 -19.51 -54.35 -7.01
N GLY A 688 -19.85 -54.67 -8.26
CA GLY A 688 -21.24 -54.78 -8.70
C GLY A 688 -22.04 -53.48 -8.52
N PHE A 689 -21.38 -52.32 -8.67
CA PHE A 689 -22.06 -51.03 -8.67
C PHE A 689 -22.67 -50.78 -10.05
N SER A 690 -23.99 -50.60 -10.09
CA SER A 690 -24.71 -50.21 -11.31
C SER A 690 -25.86 -49.28 -11.01
N GLY A 691 -26.31 -48.54 -12.01
CA GLY A 691 -27.48 -47.69 -11.91
C GLY A 691 -27.67 -46.86 -13.17
N GLN A 692 -28.35 -45.73 -13.02
CA GLN A 692 -28.54 -44.77 -14.11
C GLN A 692 -28.02 -43.40 -13.66
N ALA A 693 -27.60 -42.56 -14.61
CA ALA A 693 -27.26 -41.18 -14.35
C ALA A 693 -27.66 -40.29 -15.54
N GLN A 694 -27.99 -39.04 -15.25
CA GLN A 694 -28.44 -38.03 -16.19
C GLN A 694 -27.48 -36.84 -16.14
N GLY A 695 -26.97 -36.43 -17.29
CA GLY A 695 -26.15 -35.22 -17.43
C GLY A 695 -26.99 -33.96 -17.55
N THR A 696 -26.32 -32.82 -17.52
CA THR A 696 -26.91 -31.48 -17.60
C THR A 696 -27.34 -31.10 -19.01
N GLY A 697 -26.92 -31.84 -20.05
CA GLY A 697 -27.32 -31.66 -21.44
C GLY A 697 -26.36 -30.85 -22.31
N ASP A 698 -25.27 -30.37 -21.70
CA ASP A 698 -24.05 -29.85 -22.33
C ASP A 698 -23.12 -30.99 -22.84
N ASP A 699 -21.94 -30.62 -23.33
CA ASP A 699 -20.89 -31.52 -23.84
C ASP A 699 -20.02 -32.15 -22.71
N SER A 700 -20.37 -32.00 -21.42
CA SER A 700 -19.60 -32.60 -20.32
C SER A 700 -19.86 -34.11 -20.13
N MET A 701 -18.84 -34.84 -19.73
CA MET A 701 -18.96 -36.27 -19.42
C MET A 701 -19.59 -36.43 -18.03
N VAL A 702 -20.56 -37.34 -17.86
CA VAL A 702 -21.05 -37.66 -16.51
C VAL A 702 -20.09 -38.65 -15.86
N LYS A 703 -19.25 -38.12 -14.96
CA LYS A 703 -18.31 -38.88 -14.14
C LYS A 703 -19.03 -39.44 -12.93
N ILE A 704 -18.88 -40.74 -12.71
CA ILE A 704 -19.44 -41.44 -11.56
C ILE A 704 -18.32 -41.60 -10.53
N VAL A 705 -18.34 -40.80 -9.47
CA VAL A 705 -17.27 -40.74 -8.45
C VAL A 705 -17.71 -41.49 -7.20
N ALA A 706 -16.83 -42.32 -6.63
CA ALA A 706 -17.04 -42.99 -5.36
C ALA A 706 -15.96 -42.60 -4.33
N GLY A 707 -16.36 -42.44 -3.06
CA GLY A 707 -15.47 -42.11 -1.95
C GLY A 707 -16.09 -42.44 -0.59
N LEU A 708 -15.29 -42.44 0.47
CA LEU A 708 -15.78 -42.62 1.84
C LEU A 708 -16.18 -41.27 2.46
N ARG A 709 -17.20 -41.29 3.31
CA ARG A 709 -17.62 -40.15 4.15
C ARG A 709 -17.89 -40.57 5.59
N ASP A 710 -17.74 -39.62 6.51
CA ASP A 710 -18.09 -39.77 7.92
C ASP A 710 -19.62 -39.70 8.17
N SER A 711 -20.03 -39.78 9.44
CA SER A 711 -21.43 -39.64 9.87
C SER A 711 -22.01 -38.23 9.70
N GLN A 712 -21.20 -37.23 9.34
CA GLN A 712 -21.61 -35.83 9.12
C GLN A 712 -21.62 -35.46 7.62
N GLY A 713 -21.29 -36.40 6.72
CA GLY A 713 -21.27 -36.18 5.27
C GLY A 713 -19.96 -35.58 4.74
N ASN A 714 -18.91 -35.45 5.57
CA ASN A 714 -17.60 -34.97 5.15
C ASN A 714 -16.83 -36.10 4.44
N TRP A 715 -16.08 -35.79 3.38
CA TRP A 715 -15.15 -36.75 2.77
C TRP A 715 -14.04 -37.16 3.76
N THR A 716 -13.66 -38.44 3.73
CA THR A 716 -12.59 -39.01 4.53
C THR A 716 -12.04 -40.29 3.88
N GLY A 717 -10.97 -40.87 4.43
CA GLY A 717 -10.31 -42.06 3.89
C GLY A 717 -9.38 -41.73 2.73
N SER A 718 -9.33 -42.61 1.73
CA SER A 718 -8.56 -42.38 0.50
C SER A 718 -9.10 -41.22 -0.34
N GLU A 719 -8.30 -40.81 -1.32
CA GLU A 719 -8.81 -40.14 -2.52
C GLU A 719 -10.09 -40.82 -3.04
N PRO A 720 -11.13 -40.05 -3.41
CA PRO A 720 -12.22 -40.53 -4.23
C PRO A 720 -11.72 -41.01 -5.60
N ILE A 721 -12.47 -41.89 -6.24
CA ILE A 721 -12.11 -42.51 -7.52
C ILE A 721 -13.27 -42.43 -8.51
N VAL A 722 -12.97 -42.17 -9.78
CA VAL A 722 -13.95 -42.29 -10.87
C VAL A 722 -14.14 -43.77 -11.19
N ILE A 723 -15.34 -44.29 -10.91
CA ILE A 723 -15.70 -45.70 -11.11
C ILE A 723 -16.40 -45.96 -12.45
N SER A 724 -16.92 -44.92 -13.11
CA SER A 724 -17.46 -44.98 -14.48
C SER A 724 -17.43 -43.58 -15.12
N SER A 725 -17.45 -43.53 -16.45
CA SER A 725 -17.60 -42.30 -17.24
C SER A 725 -18.65 -42.53 -18.34
N LEU A 726 -19.63 -41.64 -18.43
CA LEU A 726 -20.70 -41.67 -19.44
C LEU A 726 -20.52 -40.54 -20.45
N ALA A 727 -20.98 -40.77 -21.68
CA ALA A 727 -20.92 -39.78 -22.76
C ALA A 727 -21.91 -38.62 -22.50
N PRO A 728 -21.64 -37.39 -23.01
CA PRO A 728 -22.47 -36.22 -22.74
C PRO A 728 -23.90 -36.42 -23.23
N ASN A 729 -24.88 -36.11 -22.38
CA ASN A 729 -26.30 -36.36 -22.67
C ASN A 729 -27.26 -35.69 -21.67
N ALA A 730 -28.42 -35.27 -22.17
CA ALA A 730 -29.55 -34.82 -21.35
C ALA A 730 -30.46 -35.98 -20.88
N ASP A 731 -30.43 -37.16 -21.52
CA ASP A 731 -31.21 -38.33 -21.11
C ASP A 731 -30.45 -39.26 -20.14
N TRP A 732 -31.20 -40.01 -19.33
CA TRP A 732 -30.66 -41.04 -18.42
C TRP A 732 -29.90 -42.14 -19.19
N GLN A 733 -28.62 -42.34 -18.86
CA GLN A 733 -27.81 -43.47 -19.33
C GLN A 733 -27.58 -44.48 -18.20
N ALA A 734 -27.57 -45.77 -18.53
CA ALA A 734 -27.18 -46.83 -17.61
C ALA A 734 -25.65 -46.89 -17.47
N TRP A 735 -25.15 -47.00 -16.24
CA TRP A 735 -23.74 -47.17 -15.91
C TRP A 735 -23.49 -48.42 -15.07
N SER A 736 -22.29 -48.96 -15.17
CA SER A 736 -21.80 -50.04 -14.32
C SER A 736 -20.31 -49.92 -14.09
N ALA A 737 -19.87 -50.06 -12.85
CA ALA A 737 -18.47 -50.16 -12.50
C ALA A 737 -18.07 -51.62 -12.28
N GLY A 738 -16.79 -51.93 -12.51
CA GLY A 738 -16.22 -53.26 -12.29
C GLY A 738 -15.90 -53.53 -10.82
N VAL A 739 -14.61 -53.75 -10.55
CA VAL A 739 -14.04 -53.74 -9.19
C VAL A 739 -13.26 -52.46 -9.00
N ALA A 740 -13.45 -51.78 -7.87
CA ALA A 740 -12.70 -50.59 -7.49
C ALA A 740 -12.27 -50.68 -6.02
N MET A 741 -11.26 -49.91 -5.61
CA MET A 741 -10.68 -49.97 -4.25
C MET A 741 -10.61 -48.56 -3.65
N LEU A 742 -11.32 -48.35 -2.54
CA LEU A 742 -11.08 -47.23 -1.62
C LEU A 742 -10.22 -47.73 -0.46
N TYR A 743 -9.65 -46.84 0.36
CA TYR A 743 -8.95 -47.23 1.60
C TYR A 743 -9.61 -46.58 2.82
N ALA A 744 -9.80 -47.38 3.88
CA ALA A 744 -10.45 -46.94 5.10
C ALA A 744 -9.63 -45.84 5.82
N PRO A 745 -10.28 -44.85 6.46
CA PRO A 745 -9.58 -43.77 7.15
C PRO A 745 -8.72 -44.27 8.32
N PHE A 746 -7.70 -43.48 8.62
CA PHE A 746 -6.91 -43.56 9.85
C PHE A 746 -7.64 -42.83 10.99
N VAL A 747 -8.90 -43.21 11.23
CA VAL A 747 -9.75 -42.76 12.33
C VAL A 747 -10.73 -43.90 12.65
N THR A 748 -10.88 -44.24 13.93
CA THR A 748 -11.87 -45.20 14.43
C THR A 748 -13.28 -44.62 14.30
N GLY A 749 -14.21 -45.34 13.65
CA GLY A 749 -15.55 -44.82 13.38
C GLY A 749 -16.40 -45.66 12.43
N ALA A 750 -17.59 -45.14 12.09
CA ALA A 750 -18.50 -45.72 11.11
C ALA A 750 -18.57 -44.80 9.88
N TYR A 751 -18.25 -45.37 8.71
CA TYR A 751 -18.13 -44.65 7.45
C TYR A 751 -19.09 -45.21 6.41
N HIS A 752 -19.49 -44.39 5.45
CA HIS A 752 -20.31 -44.82 4.31
C HIS A 752 -19.57 -44.57 3.01
N VAL A 753 -19.66 -45.51 2.07
CA VAL A 753 -19.34 -45.23 0.67
C VAL A 753 -20.45 -44.34 0.13
N TRP A 754 -20.09 -43.25 -0.53
CA TRP A 754 -21.03 -42.44 -1.31
C TRP A 754 -20.62 -42.46 -2.77
N VAL A 755 -21.62 -42.39 -3.65
CA VAL A 755 -21.43 -42.28 -5.10
C VAL A 755 -22.10 -40.99 -5.57
N GLN A 756 -21.49 -40.26 -6.49
CA GLN A 756 -21.97 -38.97 -6.99
C GLN A 756 -21.85 -38.91 -8.51
N ALA A 757 -22.86 -38.36 -9.19
CA ALA A 757 -22.76 -37.94 -10.58
C ALA A 757 -22.15 -36.53 -10.62
N VAL A 758 -21.09 -36.36 -11.39
CA VAL A 758 -20.49 -35.05 -11.66
C VAL A 758 -20.43 -34.85 -13.18
N PRO A 759 -21.21 -33.92 -13.75
CA PRO A 759 -21.01 -33.44 -15.12
C PRO A 759 -19.70 -32.64 -15.17
N THR A 760 -18.69 -33.12 -15.91
CA THR A 760 -17.38 -32.46 -16.01
C THR A 760 -16.52 -33.04 -17.14
N PHE A 761 -15.44 -32.35 -17.51
CA PHE A 761 -14.53 -32.76 -18.58
C PHE A 761 -13.40 -33.67 -18.08
N SER A 762 -13.01 -33.61 -16.79
CA SER A 762 -11.90 -34.41 -16.25
C SER A 762 -12.23 -35.23 -14.99
N ASP A 763 -11.43 -36.26 -14.74
CA ASP A 763 -11.53 -37.06 -13.50
C ASP A 763 -11.06 -36.27 -12.26
N ALA A 764 -10.16 -35.30 -12.45
CA ALA A 764 -9.61 -34.48 -11.37
C ALA A 764 -10.64 -33.50 -10.82
N GLU A 765 -11.42 -32.86 -11.69
CA GLU A 765 -12.55 -32.00 -11.32
C GLU A 765 -13.65 -32.82 -10.62
N ALA A 766 -13.96 -34.00 -11.14
CA ALA A 766 -14.94 -34.92 -10.54
C ALA A 766 -14.58 -35.28 -9.09
N ILE A 767 -13.31 -35.65 -8.86
CA ILE A 767 -12.77 -35.96 -7.53
C ILE A 767 -12.73 -34.69 -6.66
N GLY A 768 -12.41 -33.53 -7.24
CA GLY A 768 -12.40 -32.23 -6.56
C GLY A 768 -13.78 -31.84 -6.01
N GLN A 769 -14.81 -31.88 -6.86
CA GLN A 769 -16.18 -31.58 -6.45
C GLN A 769 -16.68 -32.55 -5.38
N PHE A 770 -16.42 -33.86 -5.51
CA PHE A 770 -16.81 -34.85 -4.50
C PHE A 770 -16.31 -34.48 -3.10
N LYS A 771 -15.06 -34.02 -2.96
CA LYS A 771 -14.50 -33.62 -1.65
C LYS A 771 -15.20 -32.39 -1.06
N GLN A 772 -15.65 -31.47 -1.91
CA GLN A 772 -16.27 -30.20 -1.50
C GLN A 772 -17.77 -30.33 -1.21
N THR A 773 -18.49 -31.22 -1.90
CA THR A 773 -19.90 -31.48 -1.64
C THR A 773 -20.11 -32.00 -0.21
N GLN A 774 -20.83 -31.26 0.63
CA GLN A 774 -21.33 -31.77 1.91
C GLN A 774 -22.64 -32.53 1.67
N ALA A 775 -22.58 -33.86 1.75
CA ALA A 775 -23.68 -34.70 1.30
C ALA A 775 -24.77 -34.91 2.38
N ALA A 776 -26.02 -34.59 2.04
CA ALA A 776 -27.20 -34.87 2.85
C ALA A 776 -28.07 -35.96 2.20
N ASP A 777 -28.68 -36.82 3.03
CA ASP A 777 -29.58 -37.89 2.58
C ASP A 777 -30.87 -37.30 1.96
N GLY A 778 -30.98 -37.29 0.63
CA GLY A 778 -32.19 -36.88 -0.09
C GLY A 778 -31.98 -36.06 -1.38
N ASP A 779 -30.75 -35.65 -1.70
CA ASP A 779 -30.41 -35.03 -2.99
C ASP A 779 -30.43 -36.06 -4.15
N GLN A 780 -30.56 -35.59 -5.39
CA GLN A 780 -30.55 -36.42 -6.60
C GLN A 780 -29.15 -36.59 -7.21
N SER A 781 -28.16 -35.75 -6.85
CA SER A 781 -26.80 -35.84 -7.41
C SER A 781 -25.94 -36.96 -6.81
N HIS A 782 -26.21 -37.37 -5.56
CA HIS A 782 -25.44 -38.38 -4.83
C HIS A 782 -26.28 -39.41 -4.06
N VAL A 783 -25.72 -40.61 -3.90
CA VAL A 783 -26.37 -41.75 -3.23
C VAL A 783 -25.44 -42.36 -2.18
N LYS A 784 -25.97 -42.54 -0.97
CA LYS A 784 -25.31 -43.18 0.18
C LYS A 784 -25.44 -44.71 0.12
N CYS A 785 -24.33 -45.41 0.29
CA CYS A 785 -24.32 -46.85 0.50
C CYS A 785 -24.93 -47.20 1.87
N GLY A 786 -25.98 -48.03 1.87
CA GLY A 786 -26.64 -48.50 3.10
C GLY A 786 -25.77 -49.42 3.97
N THR A 787 -24.68 -49.98 3.44
CA THR A 787 -23.70 -50.75 4.20
C THR A 787 -22.64 -49.81 4.78
N ALA A 788 -22.56 -49.76 6.11
CA ALA A 788 -21.49 -49.05 6.80
C ALA A 788 -20.18 -49.85 6.77
N VAL A 789 -19.08 -49.14 6.57
CA VAL A 789 -17.70 -49.61 6.77
C VAL A 789 -17.29 -49.18 8.17
N TYR A 790 -17.13 -50.14 9.07
CA TYR A 790 -16.63 -49.89 10.42
C TYR A 790 -15.11 -49.94 10.43
N VAL A 791 -14.48 -48.98 11.08
CA VAL A 791 -13.05 -48.99 11.43
C VAL A 791 -12.95 -49.22 12.93
N ASP A 792 -12.54 -50.43 13.30
CA ASP A 792 -12.48 -50.87 14.68
C ASP A 792 -11.24 -50.33 15.42
N ALA A 793 -11.45 -49.92 16.67
CA ALA A 793 -10.39 -49.43 17.55
C ALA A 793 -9.39 -50.55 17.88
N GLY A 794 -8.10 -50.21 17.93
CA GLY A 794 -7.07 -51.13 18.46
C GLY A 794 -6.78 -52.31 17.55
N ALA A 795 -7.06 -52.17 16.26
CA ALA A 795 -6.70 -53.13 15.23
C ALA A 795 -5.17 -53.15 15.03
N LEU A 796 -4.58 -54.35 15.11
CA LEU A 796 -3.21 -54.61 14.67
C LEU A 796 -3.14 -54.54 13.15
N CYS A 797 -2.31 -53.63 12.65
CA CYS A 797 -2.08 -53.38 11.25
C CYS A 797 -0.61 -53.72 10.90
N PRO A 798 -0.36 -54.36 9.75
CA PRO A 798 1.00 -54.64 9.29
C PRO A 798 1.75 -53.35 8.96
N VAL A 799 3.02 -53.28 9.35
CA VAL A 799 3.95 -52.22 8.95
C VAL A 799 4.86 -52.74 7.86
N TYR A 800 4.77 -52.12 6.70
CA TYR A 800 5.46 -52.48 5.46
C TYR A 800 6.87 -51.88 5.45
N ARG A 801 7.89 -52.68 5.13
CA ARG A 801 9.29 -52.25 4.95
C ARG A 801 9.64 -52.14 3.47
N PHE A 802 10.33 -51.08 3.12
CA PHE A 802 10.89 -50.83 1.79
C PHE A 802 12.36 -50.42 1.90
N TRP A 803 13.18 -50.91 0.97
CA TRP A 803 14.57 -50.50 0.80
C TRP A 803 14.72 -49.55 -0.40
N SER A 804 15.41 -48.43 -0.21
CA SER A 804 15.84 -47.54 -1.28
C SER A 804 17.33 -47.74 -1.60
N PRO A 805 17.68 -48.39 -2.73
CA PRO A 805 19.06 -48.46 -3.19
C PRO A 805 19.62 -47.10 -3.67
N ILE A 806 18.79 -46.05 -3.76
CA ILE A 806 19.19 -44.70 -4.18
C ILE A 806 19.65 -43.86 -2.99
N SER A 807 18.86 -43.80 -1.91
CA SER A 807 19.19 -43.07 -0.68
C SER A 807 19.91 -43.91 0.37
N SER A 808 20.02 -45.23 0.16
CA SER A 808 20.53 -46.20 1.15
C SER A 808 19.73 -46.20 2.47
N ASP A 809 18.43 -45.92 2.38
CA ASP A 809 17.53 -45.73 3.52
C ASP A 809 16.37 -46.75 3.51
N HIS A 810 15.79 -47.00 4.69
CA HIS A 810 14.62 -47.88 4.85
C HIS A 810 13.37 -47.08 5.22
N PHE A 811 12.26 -47.41 4.56
CA PHE A 811 10.96 -46.76 4.80
C PHE A 811 9.96 -47.73 5.42
N TYR A 812 9.22 -47.23 6.42
CA TYR A 812 8.25 -47.97 7.21
C TYR A 812 6.91 -47.25 7.21
N THR A 813 5.83 -47.96 6.89
CA THR A 813 4.45 -47.41 6.88
C THR A 813 3.40 -48.46 7.22
N LEU A 814 2.34 -48.09 7.97
CA LEU A 814 1.14 -48.93 8.09
C LEU A 814 0.18 -48.79 6.90
N ASN A 815 0.42 -47.80 6.03
CA ASN A 815 -0.57 -47.34 5.05
C ASN A 815 -0.51 -48.16 3.74
N GLU A 816 -1.55 -48.97 3.48
CA GLU A 816 -1.64 -49.78 2.25
C GLU A 816 -1.62 -48.91 0.98
N ALA A 817 -2.19 -47.71 1.00
CA ALA A 817 -2.18 -46.81 -0.15
C ALA A 817 -0.81 -46.13 -0.37
N GLU A 818 0.00 -45.99 0.68
CA GLU A 818 1.40 -45.55 0.57
C GLU A 818 2.28 -46.71 0.06
N ARG A 819 2.08 -47.92 0.60
CA ARG A 819 2.67 -49.18 0.12
C ARG A 819 2.42 -49.41 -1.38
N ASP A 820 1.16 -49.35 -1.82
CA ASP A 820 0.81 -49.72 -3.19
C ASP A 820 1.29 -48.69 -4.22
N LYS A 821 1.39 -47.40 -3.85
CA LYS A 821 2.09 -46.40 -4.68
C LYS A 821 3.58 -46.69 -4.80
N LEU A 822 4.25 -47.08 -3.71
CA LEU A 822 5.66 -47.47 -3.75
C LEU A 822 5.88 -48.73 -4.60
N ILE A 823 4.97 -49.71 -4.55
CA ILE A 823 5.03 -50.95 -5.36
C ILE A 823 4.73 -50.70 -6.85
N VAL A 824 3.77 -49.85 -7.18
CA VAL A 824 3.30 -49.67 -8.57
C VAL A 824 4.01 -48.53 -9.28
N GLU A 825 4.06 -47.35 -8.66
CA GLU A 825 4.51 -46.10 -9.29
C GLU A 825 6.02 -45.86 -9.08
N TYR A 826 6.53 -46.16 -7.87
CA TYR A 826 7.90 -45.85 -7.46
C TYR A 826 8.82 -47.07 -7.30
N SER A 827 8.47 -48.18 -7.95
CA SER A 827 9.24 -49.44 -8.00
C SER A 827 10.64 -49.30 -8.61
N HIS A 828 10.92 -48.18 -9.28
CA HIS A 828 12.25 -47.82 -9.78
C HIS A 828 13.20 -47.29 -8.69
N ALA A 829 12.65 -46.87 -7.54
CA ALA A 829 13.40 -46.29 -6.43
C ALA A 829 13.21 -47.04 -5.10
N TRP A 830 12.11 -47.78 -4.94
CA TRP A 830 11.78 -48.50 -3.71
C TRP A 830 11.51 -49.98 -3.98
N VAL A 831 12.25 -50.84 -3.29
CA VAL A 831 12.06 -52.29 -3.30
C VAL A 831 11.22 -52.67 -2.09
N TYR A 832 10.05 -53.28 -2.32
CA TYR A 832 9.20 -53.80 -1.25
C TYR A 832 9.80 -55.07 -0.65
N GLU A 833 10.03 -55.08 0.66
CA GLU A 833 10.64 -56.20 1.38
C GLU A 833 9.61 -57.07 2.13
N GLY A 834 8.40 -56.57 2.36
CA GLY A 834 7.32 -57.28 3.05
C GLY A 834 6.77 -56.54 4.26
N VAL A 835 6.18 -57.30 5.18
CA VAL A 835 5.77 -56.84 6.51
C VAL A 835 6.93 -57.07 7.49
N ALA A 836 7.37 -56.04 8.20
CA ALA A 836 8.44 -56.16 9.20
C ALA A 836 7.90 -56.46 10.61
N PHE A 837 6.69 -56.01 10.91
CA PHE A 837 5.99 -56.23 12.18
C PHE A 837 4.52 -55.83 12.08
N TYR A 838 3.73 -56.18 13.09
CA TYR A 838 2.40 -55.60 13.32
C TYR A 838 2.45 -54.53 14.41
N ALA A 839 1.75 -53.43 14.20
CA ALA A 839 1.63 -52.31 15.13
C ALA A 839 0.16 -51.87 15.26
N ASN A 840 -0.18 -51.14 16.30
CA ASN A 840 -1.53 -50.62 16.48
C ASN A 840 -1.71 -49.33 15.68
N PHE A 841 -2.91 -49.14 15.11
CA PHE A 841 -3.24 -47.88 14.45
C PHE A 841 -3.45 -46.73 15.44
N ASP A 842 -4.13 -46.97 16.57
CA ASP A 842 -4.48 -45.94 17.56
C ASP A 842 -4.03 -46.28 18.98
N SER A 843 -4.19 -45.32 19.88
CA SER A 843 -3.87 -45.44 21.31
C SER A 843 -4.95 -46.15 22.13
N SER A 844 -5.86 -46.92 21.52
CA SER A 844 -6.96 -47.55 22.25
C SER A 844 -6.53 -48.84 22.99
N GLN A 845 -5.47 -49.50 22.52
CA GLN A 845 -4.85 -50.59 23.29
C GLN A 845 -4.13 -50.04 24.54
N PRO A 846 -4.22 -50.72 25.69
CA PRO A 846 -3.41 -50.36 26.85
C PRO A 846 -1.92 -50.44 26.54
N GLN A 847 -1.13 -49.53 27.13
CA GLN A 847 0.34 -49.55 27.15
C GLN A 847 1.07 -49.31 25.81
N VAL A 848 0.34 -48.97 24.73
CA VAL A 848 0.96 -48.46 23.49
C VAL A 848 1.20 -46.95 23.57
N ALA A 849 2.19 -46.48 22.82
CA ALA A 849 2.53 -45.07 22.64
C ALA A 849 2.75 -44.78 21.13
N PRO A 850 2.54 -43.55 20.68
CA PRO A 850 2.75 -43.16 19.28
C PRO A 850 4.22 -43.20 18.88
N VAL A 851 4.48 -43.69 17.67
CA VAL A 851 5.75 -43.53 16.94
C VAL A 851 5.60 -42.39 15.94
N TYR A 852 6.32 -41.31 16.19
CA TYR A 852 6.39 -40.10 15.37
C TYR A 852 7.30 -40.33 14.15
N ARG A 853 6.86 -39.89 12.96
CA ARG A 853 7.65 -39.89 11.72
C ARG A 853 8.08 -38.48 11.35
N PHE A 854 9.30 -38.36 10.86
CA PHE A 854 9.89 -37.13 10.34
C PHE A 854 10.51 -37.38 8.97
N TRP A 855 10.47 -36.38 8.10
CA TRP A 855 11.21 -36.31 6.84
C TRP A 855 12.34 -35.29 6.97
N SER A 856 13.49 -35.53 6.33
CA SER A 856 14.52 -34.52 6.16
C SER A 856 14.84 -34.25 4.69
N ASP A 857 14.57 -33.03 4.24
CA ASP A 857 15.06 -32.52 2.95
C ASP A 857 16.61 -32.39 2.93
N VAL A 858 17.29 -32.58 4.08
CA VAL A 858 18.75 -32.45 4.25
C VAL A 858 19.48 -33.80 4.27
N SER A 859 18.90 -34.87 4.82
CA SER A 859 19.46 -36.24 4.73
C SER A 859 18.82 -37.12 3.65
N LEU A 860 17.69 -36.69 3.06
CA LEU A 860 16.89 -37.46 2.10
C LEU A 860 16.37 -38.81 2.64
N GLY A 861 16.19 -38.90 3.96
CA GLY A 861 15.69 -40.09 4.65
C GLY A 861 14.61 -39.77 5.70
N HIS A 862 14.03 -40.83 6.25
CA HIS A 862 13.01 -40.74 7.30
C HIS A 862 13.58 -41.04 8.69
N PHE A 863 13.00 -40.43 9.72
CA PHE A 863 13.31 -40.74 11.12
C PHE A 863 12.05 -41.12 11.89
N TYR A 864 12.19 -42.10 12.80
CA TYR A 864 11.10 -42.65 13.59
C TYR A 864 11.48 -42.66 15.08
N THR A 865 10.65 -42.07 15.93
CA THR A 865 10.87 -42.07 17.39
C THR A 865 9.56 -42.21 18.16
N MET A 866 9.63 -42.88 19.32
CA MET A 866 8.55 -42.93 20.29
C MET A 866 8.74 -41.91 21.44
N ASP A 867 9.93 -41.31 21.56
CA ASP A 867 10.20 -40.34 22.63
C ASP A 867 9.57 -38.98 22.29
N PRO A 868 8.60 -38.48 23.09
CA PRO A 868 8.02 -37.16 22.88
C PRO A 868 9.04 -36.03 23.08
N VAL A 869 10.12 -36.23 23.85
CA VAL A 869 11.19 -35.24 24.04
C VAL A 869 12.07 -35.16 22.79
N GLU A 870 12.43 -36.30 22.19
CA GLU A 870 13.14 -36.35 20.91
C GLU A 870 12.29 -35.72 19.80
N ARG A 871 10.98 -36.03 19.75
CA ARG A 871 10.01 -35.36 18.86
C ARG A 871 10.00 -33.84 19.07
N ASP A 872 9.84 -33.37 20.31
CA ASP A 872 9.72 -31.94 20.59
C ASP A 872 11.02 -31.17 20.34
N LYS A 873 12.18 -31.79 20.56
CA LYS A 873 13.48 -31.23 20.14
C LYS A 873 13.50 -31.02 18.62
N LEU A 874 13.16 -32.06 17.83
CA LEU A 874 13.17 -31.96 16.37
C LEU A 874 12.19 -30.92 15.81
N ILE A 875 11.01 -30.78 16.41
CA ILE A 875 10.00 -29.79 16.01
C ILE A 875 10.46 -28.35 16.33
N ASN A 876 10.92 -28.10 17.56
CA ASN A 876 11.13 -26.74 18.04
C ASN A 876 12.54 -26.18 17.75
N GLU A 877 13.57 -27.02 17.75
CA GLU A 877 14.98 -26.59 17.58
C GLU A 877 15.52 -26.83 16.17
N TYR A 878 14.96 -27.77 15.40
CA TYR A 878 15.47 -28.17 14.06
C TYR A 878 14.45 -28.12 12.90
N PRO A 879 13.48 -27.17 12.84
CA PRO A 879 12.44 -27.16 11.81
C PRO A 879 12.97 -26.95 10.38
N GLY A 880 14.17 -26.36 10.23
CA GLY A 880 14.87 -26.22 8.93
C GLY A 880 15.57 -27.51 8.44
N VAL A 881 15.65 -28.55 9.28
CA VAL A 881 16.28 -29.83 8.97
C VAL A 881 15.26 -30.97 8.95
N TRP A 882 14.25 -30.91 9.82
CA TRP A 882 13.26 -31.96 10.01
C TRP A 882 11.82 -31.45 9.86
N THR A 883 11.09 -31.99 8.90
CA THR A 883 9.65 -31.81 8.75
C THR A 883 8.93 -32.92 9.51
N TYR A 884 8.15 -32.57 10.53
CA TYR A 884 7.28 -33.52 11.24
C TYR A 884 6.15 -34.02 10.31
N GLU A 885 5.97 -35.33 10.22
CA GLU A 885 4.95 -35.97 9.38
C GLU A 885 3.72 -36.45 10.16
N GLY A 886 3.76 -36.41 11.50
CA GLY A 886 2.71 -36.93 12.38
C GLY A 886 3.10 -38.25 13.05
N VAL A 887 2.07 -38.99 13.51
CA VAL A 887 2.24 -40.34 14.06
C VAL A 887 2.13 -41.35 12.92
N ALA A 888 3.12 -42.23 12.78
CA ALA A 888 3.15 -43.27 11.74
C ALA A 888 2.51 -44.59 12.18
N PHE A 889 2.51 -44.92 13.47
CA PHE A 889 1.80 -46.06 14.10
C PHE A 889 1.93 -45.96 15.63
N TYR A 890 1.29 -46.85 16.38
CA TYR A 890 1.42 -46.98 17.84
C TYR A 890 1.99 -48.36 18.20
N SER A 891 2.97 -48.39 19.09
CA SER A 891 3.66 -49.62 19.53
C SER A 891 3.90 -49.58 21.04
N TYR A 892 4.29 -50.69 21.65
CA TYR A 892 4.50 -50.77 23.09
C TYR A 892 5.81 -50.07 23.49
N ALA A 893 5.78 -49.29 24.58
CA ALA A 893 6.94 -48.52 25.03
C ALA A 893 8.19 -49.39 25.31
N ALA A 894 9.38 -48.81 25.09
CA ALA A 894 10.67 -49.41 25.39
C ALA A 894 10.81 -49.69 26.91
N GLY A 895 10.44 -50.91 27.31
CA GLY A 895 10.38 -51.33 28.72
C GLY A 895 9.07 -52.02 29.11
N SER A 896 8.00 -51.89 28.31
CA SER A 896 6.72 -52.59 28.55
C SER A 896 6.84 -54.11 28.37
N ASN A 897 7.59 -54.55 27.35
CA ASN A 897 7.82 -55.94 26.95
C ASN A 897 6.62 -56.91 27.17
N PRO A 898 5.45 -56.69 26.52
CA PRO A 898 4.32 -57.60 26.63
C PRO A 898 4.64 -59.03 26.18
N VAL A 899 3.99 -60.01 26.80
CA VAL A 899 4.17 -61.44 26.46
C VAL A 899 3.68 -61.68 25.03
N GLY A 900 4.59 -62.04 24.14
CA GLY A 900 4.34 -62.25 22.70
C GLY A 900 4.84 -61.12 21.80
N SER A 901 5.26 -59.98 22.36
CA SER A 901 5.88 -58.91 21.59
C SER A 901 7.36 -59.18 21.26
N ARG A 902 7.85 -58.57 20.19
CA ARG A 902 9.26 -58.50 19.80
C ARG A 902 9.78 -57.08 19.92
N ALA A 903 11.07 -56.94 20.19
CA ALA A 903 11.73 -55.64 20.20
C ALA A 903 12.05 -55.17 18.77
N VAL A 904 11.87 -53.87 18.52
CA VAL A 904 12.46 -53.18 17.36
C VAL A 904 13.76 -52.54 17.81
N TYR A 905 14.87 -52.98 17.23
CA TYR A 905 16.23 -52.53 17.54
C TYR A 905 16.57 -51.28 16.73
N ARG A 906 16.93 -50.16 17.41
CA ARG A 906 17.39 -48.92 16.76
C ARG A 906 18.91 -48.94 16.62
N PHE A 907 19.38 -48.57 15.44
CA PHE A 907 20.78 -48.30 15.16
C PHE A 907 20.92 -46.93 14.49
N TRP A 908 21.97 -46.19 14.81
CA TRP A 908 22.39 -44.99 14.10
C TRP A 908 23.66 -45.31 13.30
N SER A 909 23.68 -45.01 12.00
CA SER A 909 24.94 -44.94 11.26
C SER A 909 25.42 -43.50 11.13
N PRO A 910 26.43 -43.08 11.89
CA PRO A 910 27.07 -41.80 11.65
C PRO A 910 27.80 -41.79 10.28
N THR A 911 28.13 -42.96 9.71
CA THR A 911 28.82 -43.08 8.41
C THR A 911 27.93 -42.79 7.21
N VAL A 912 26.63 -43.11 7.27
CA VAL A 912 25.67 -42.83 6.17
C VAL A 912 24.53 -41.87 6.54
N SER A 913 24.57 -41.28 7.74
CA SER A 913 23.57 -40.29 8.22
C SER A 913 22.12 -40.78 8.32
N THR A 914 21.87 -42.09 8.46
CA THR A 914 20.52 -42.63 8.68
C THR A 914 20.42 -43.54 9.90
N HIS A 915 19.19 -43.71 10.38
CA HIS A 915 18.81 -44.68 11.40
C HIS A 915 18.28 -45.95 10.74
N PHE A 916 18.48 -47.09 11.41
CA PHE A 916 17.97 -48.38 10.97
C PHE A 916 17.17 -49.06 12.08
N TYR A 917 16.12 -49.78 11.70
CA TYR A 917 15.13 -50.36 12.59
C TYR A 917 14.83 -51.80 12.17
N THR A 918 15.04 -52.77 13.07
CA THR A 918 14.75 -54.19 12.75
C THR A 918 14.15 -54.98 13.92
N THR A 919 13.28 -55.92 13.60
CA THR A 919 12.77 -56.98 14.48
C THR A 919 13.56 -58.29 14.36
N ASP A 920 14.47 -58.39 13.39
CA ASP A 920 15.29 -59.57 13.14
C ASP A 920 16.52 -59.58 14.07
N GLU A 921 16.65 -60.66 14.86
CA GLU A 921 17.75 -60.83 15.80
C GLU A 921 19.07 -61.19 15.11
N ASP A 922 19.03 -61.90 13.97
CA ASP A 922 20.21 -62.20 13.16
C ASP A 922 20.69 -60.92 12.44
N GLU A 923 19.78 -60.08 11.95
CA GLU A 923 20.11 -58.77 11.37
C GLU A 923 20.73 -57.83 12.42
N ARG A 924 20.11 -57.74 13.61
CA ARG A 924 20.67 -57.04 14.78
C ARG A 924 22.07 -57.54 15.14
N ASP A 925 22.25 -58.86 15.28
CA ASP A 925 23.52 -59.43 15.72
C ASP A 925 24.60 -59.31 14.65
N LYS A 926 24.25 -59.30 13.36
CA LYS A 926 25.19 -58.97 12.29
C LYS A 926 25.65 -57.51 12.34
N LEU A 927 24.74 -56.58 12.60
CA LEU A 927 25.10 -55.16 12.80
C LEU A 927 25.98 -54.95 14.03
N LEU A 928 25.70 -55.66 15.14
CA LEU A 928 26.50 -55.62 16.37
C LEU A 928 27.90 -56.26 16.23
N ASN A 929 28.03 -57.37 15.50
CA ASN A 929 29.26 -58.16 15.48
C ASN A 929 30.15 -57.93 14.23
N GLU A 930 29.55 -57.74 13.05
CA GLU A 930 30.29 -57.55 11.79
C GLU A 930 30.41 -56.07 11.38
N TYR A 931 29.35 -55.27 11.59
CA TYR A 931 29.26 -53.89 11.10
C TYR A 931 29.25 -52.80 12.18
N SER A 932 29.72 -53.11 13.40
CA SER A 932 29.80 -52.16 14.53
C SER A 932 30.76 -50.98 14.34
N HIS A 933 31.49 -50.95 13.22
CA HIS A 933 32.29 -49.83 12.75
C HIS A 933 31.52 -48.86 11.83
N VAL A 934 30.32 -49.23 11.40
CA VAL A 934 29.38 -48.43 10.59
C VAL A 934 28.12 -48.10 11.38
N TRP A 935 27.66 -48.99 12.25
CA TRP A 935 26.40 -48.89 13.00
C TRP A 935 26.62 -48.88 14.50
N ILE A 936 26.07 -47.86 15.17
CA ILE A 936 26.00 -47.75 16.62
C ILE A 936 24.62 -48.25 17.05
N TYR A 937 24.59 -49.26 17.93
CA TYR A 937 23.34 -49.75 18.51
C TYR A 937 22.86 -48.79 19.61
N GLU A 938 21.64 -48.29 19.46
CA GLU A 938 21.01 -47.33 20.39
C GLU A 938 20.04 -48.01 21.37
N GLY A 939 19.76 -49.30 21.19
CA GLY A 939 18.88 -50.08 22.06
C GLY A 939 17.58 -50.49 21.39
N ILE A 940 16.54 -50.64 22.21
CA ILE A 940 15.20 -51.02 21.75
C ILE A 940 14.38 -49.74 21.58
N ALA A 941 13.95 -49.46 20.35
CA ALA A 941 13.12 -48.31 20.00
C ALA A 941 11.72 -48.42 20.63
N TRP A 942 11.12 -49.61 20.47
CA TRP A 942 9.80 -49.99 20.99
C TRP A 942 9.63 -51.51 20.91
N TYR A 943 8.55 -52.03 21.49
CA TYR A 943 8.10 -53.41 21.34
C TYR A 943 6.85 -53.46 20.46
N THR A 944 6.69 -54.53 19.69
CA THR A 944 5.71 -54.63 18.61
C THR A 944 5.23 -56.08 18.45
N ASP A 945 4.10 -56.31 17.80
CA ASP A 945 3.56 -57.65 17.58
C ASP A 945 4.23 -58.36 16.39
N ASP A 946 4.39 -59.68 16.49
CA ASP A 946 5.08 -60.52 15.50
C ASP A 946 4.22 -60.78 14.24
N VAL A 947 4.85 -61.33 13.19
CA VAL A 947 4.27 -61.54 11.84
C VAL A 947 3.57 -62.89 11.66
#